data_AF-A0A519DGR5-F1
#
_entry.id   AF-A0A519DGR5-F1
#
_cell.length_a   1.000
_cell.length_b   1.000
_cell.length_c   1.000
_cell.angle_alpha   90.00
_cell.angle_beta   90.00
_cell.angle_gamma   90.00
#
_symmetry.space_group_name_H-M   'P 1'
#
loop_
_entity.id
_entity.type
_entity.pdbx_description
1 polymer ?
#
loop_
_entity_poly.entity_id
_entity_poly.type
_entity_poly.pdbx_seq_one_letter_code
_entity_poly.pdbx_strand_id
1 'polypeptide(L)'
;MVAETGIYITWVTGAILISIAMIPIFKPPYARISADGFIDMFRRYWAHMIVVFSVYLWKDLLDGLDRVLMANTQLDMTFLVYAIEGDTVLWVQEGLRNDFLDVFMTHFYVMGFMTATFASFVYPIYFDDRHMADRVSLSMFWVYILAIPFYLFLNVKVTGNYVEGMETIAYDLTPDIHNWFNRIDPFTNGMPSLHIGLPFAIWLSMHRWDEDDRWKRFRVFLIFFIALTSVSIVYLGIHWFVDIIGGMMIAILAVNITARTHEPIWQVADERLFTRRLARTLDDPSGSMKRTLRSCLHTFDPVKEPGKNQTGALILALMILTGSVLLWDVTHQKISIDEANSPTSASGSGEWLVWIEESEGEVTITAGNVSSETNRTVGGNPWANAPSVVSSGVSFVVFDEYRTDYFEHNQESGVLQPIFIENSDELIIDIAIPTDSNGGKHLAILSPQSLRLIDTTDQSIRIVDLDTNSLVVASSGALVAISETSEAGPLVNISSIESDLTISIILDPRSSERIENSILNSGTSLDFQNSSIVGLVMDSNWLVATVDVGPFNRTILVDTLSINQTLISNPRWDSSSPSIGKGRVAFLQVTRDDIISSSSSSERNNDVYVHELESGETKQYTFDEEVDQAQPQILLERLAWIDLNENGEKELKLFSFTDTIEPRNSLLLQASILAMIPLIFLWTLQSYGTEKITQRV
;
A
#
# COMPACT_ATOMS: atom_id res chain seq x y z
N MET A 1 -29.97 1.52 -11.82
CA MET A 1 -28.95 2.38 -11.18
C MET A 1 -29.51 3.74 -10.74
N VAL A 2 -30.66 3.80 -10.06
CA VAL A 2 -31.28 5.06 -9.57
C VAL A 2 -31.54 5.04 -8.04
N ALA A 3 -31.31 3.90 -7.38
CA ALA A 3 -31.51 3.76 -5.93
C ALA A 3 -30.26 4.15 -5.08
N GLU A 4 -29.06 4.10 -5.66
CA GLU A 4 -27.77 4.18 -4.94
C GLU A 4 -27.34 5.60 -4.48
N THR A 5 -28.06 6.67 -4.86
CA THR A 5 -27.78 8.05 -4.42
C THR A 5 -28.73 8.56 -3.31
N GLY A 6 -29.67 7.73 -2.86
CA GLY A 6 -30.75 8.15 -1.96
C GLY A 6 -30.29 8.62 -0.58
N ILE A 7 -29.37 7.90 0.07
CA ILE A 7 -29.00 8.18 1.47
C ILE A 7 -28.16 9.46 1.60
N TYR A 8 -27.22 9.67 0.68
CA TYR A 8 -26.43 10.91 0.62
C TYR A 8 -27.31 12.14 0.39
N ILE A 9 -28.22 12.08 -0.59
CA ILE A 9 -29.17 13.17 -0.84
C ILE A 9 -30.03 13.42 0.40
N THR A 10 -30.40 12.35 1.13
CA THR A 10 -31.16 12.45 2.37
C THR A 10 -30.37 13.16 3.47
N TRP A 11 -29.08 12.82 3.68
CA TRP A 11 -28.24 13.49 4.67
C TRP A 11 -27.95 14.95 4.30
N VAL A 12 -27.62 15.25 3.06
CA VAL A 12 -27.37 16.64 2.62
C VAL A 12 -28.63 17.48 2.73
N THR A 13 -29.75 16.98 2.22
CA THR A 13 -31.04 17.68 2.29
C THR A 13 -31.48 17.84 3.75
N GLY A 14 -31.32 16.79 4.56
CA GLY A 14 -31.58 16.81 6.00
C GLY A 14 -30.73 17.87 6.71
N ALA A 15 -29.43 17.90 6.46
CA ALA A 15 -28.52 18.88 7.04
C ALA A 15 -28.88 20.32 6.68
N ILE A 16 -29.23 20.59 5.41
CA ILE A 16 -29.69 21.91 4.97
C ILE A 16 -31.00 22.30 5.67
N LEU A 17 -31.98 21.39 5.71
CA LEU A 17 -33.28 21.63 6.34
C LEU A 17 -33.13 21.88 7.85
N ILE A 18 -32.31 21.09 8.55
CA ILE A 18 -32.02 21.27 9.98
C ILE A 18 -31.32 22.62 10.20
N SER A 19 -30.32 22.96 9.37
CA SER A 19 -29.61 24.23 9.47
C SER A 19 -30.55 25.43 9.33
N ILE A 20 -31.49 25.38 8.38
CA ILE A 20 -32.51 26.42 8.20
C ILE A 20 -33.48 26.44 9.39
N ALA A 21 -33.94 25.28 9.85
CA ALA A 21 -34.85 25.16 10.99
C ALA A 21 -34.24 25.67 12.30
N MET A 22 -32.92 25.62 12.46
CA MET A 22 -32.19 26.11 13.63
C MET A 22 -31.92 27.63 13.62
N ILE A 23 -32.15 28.33 12.50
CA ILE A 23 -31.97 29.80 12.40
C ILE A 23 -32.65 30.57 13.54
N PRO A 24 -33.91 30.30 13.93
CA PRO A 24 -34.58 31.02 15.02
C PRO A 24 -33.91 30.86 16.38
N ILE A 25 -33.20 29.76 16.59
CA ILE A 25 -32.53 29.42 17.86
C ILE A 25 -31.22 30.22 17.99
N PHE A 26 -30.46 30.28 16.89
CA PHE A 26 -29.08 30.81 16.86
C PHE A 26 -28.93 32.21 16.28
N LYS A 27 -30.02 32.83 15.81
CA LYS A 27 -29.98 34.20 15.30
C LYS A 27 -29.39 35.18 16.33
N PRO A 28 -28.67 36.22 15.89
CA PRO A 28 -28.31 37.34 16.74
C PRO A 28 -29.55 37.94 17.43
N PRO A 29 -29.43 38.44 18.68
CA PRO A 29 -30.57 38.93 19.47
C PRO A 29 -31.40 40.00 18.74
N TYR A 30 -30.71 40.87 18.00
CA TYR A 30 -31.28 42.01 17.28
C TYR A 30 -31.72 41.69 15.84
N ALA A 31 -31.37 40.54 15.29
CA ALA A 31 -31.63 40.21 13.90
C ALA A 31 -33.08 39.72 13.66
N ARG A 32 -33.67 40.13 12.53
CA ARG A 32 -34.98 39.65 12.05
C ARG A 32 -34.78 38.63 10.94
N ILE A 33 -35.66 37.64 10.89
CA ILE A 33 -35.66 36.61 9.83
C ILE A 33 -36.53 37.14 8.69
N SER A 34 -35.99 37.17 7.47
CA SER A 34 -36.72 37.58 6.26
C SER A 34 -36.38 36.67 5.08
N ALA A 35 -37.31 36.56 4.14
CA ALA A 35 -37.07 35.87 2.88
C ALA A 35 -36.01 36.60 2.03
N ASP A 36 -36.02 37.93 2.07
CA ASP A 36 -35.04 38.77 1.38
C ASP A 36 -33.60 38.50 1.84
N GLY A 37 -33.40 38.08 3.09
CA GLY A 37 -32.07 37.70 3.62
C GLY A 37 -31.43 36.55 2.84
N PHE A 38 -32.21 35.58 2.35
CA PHE A 38 -31.68 34.49 1.53
C PHE A 38 -31.21 34.99 0.16
N ILE A 39 -31.97 35.89 -0.46
CA ILE A 39 -31.61 36.49 -1.76
C ILE A 39 -30.34 37.34 -1.61
N ASP A 40 -30.29 38.14 -0.54
CA ASP A 40 -29.16 39.02 -0.25
C ASP A 40 -27.89 38.25 0.05
N MET A 41 -27.98 37.10 0.73
CA MET A 41 -26.86 36.18 0.94
C MET A 41 -26.22 35.77 -0.39
N PHE A 42 -27.01 35.27 -1.35
CA PHE A 42 -26.49 34.84 -2.66
C PHE A 42 -25.91 36.00 -3.47
N ARG A 43 -26.55 37.18 -3.41
CA ARG A 43 -26.11 38.35 -4.17
C ARG A 43 -24.83 38.99 -3.60
N ARG A 44 -24.70 39.05 -2.27
CA ARG A 44 -23.63 39.80 -1.58
C ARG A 44 -22.44 38.94 -1.14
N TYR A 45 -22.57 37.62 -1.10
CA TYR A 45 -21.51 36.75 -0.56
C TYR A 45 -21.08 35.64 -1.54
N TRP A 46 -21.25 35.87 -2.87
CA TRP A 46 -20.84 34.89 -3.89
C TRP A 46 -19.34 34.57 -3.85
N ALA A 47 -18.49 35.54 -3.52
CA ALA A 47 -17.05 35.30 -3.37
C ALA A 47 -16.75 34.36 -2.19
N HIS A 48 -17.40 34.56 -1.03
CA HIS A 48 -17.30 33.68 0.13
C HIS A 48 -17.73 32.25 -0.20
N MET A 49 -18.84 32.13 -0.93
CA MET A 49 -19.32 30.83 -1.41
C MET A 49 -18.29 30.16 -2.31
N ILE A 50 -17.68 30.86 -3.27
CA ILE A 50 -16.63 30.28 -4.11
C ILE A 50 -15.44 29.81 -3.27
N VAL A 51 -14.98 30.61 -2.30
CA VAL A 51 -13.84 30.22 -1.45
C VAL A 51 -14.14 28.93 -0.68
N VAL A 52 -15.29 28.87 0.00
CA VAL A 52 -15.66 27.70 0.81
C VAL A 52 -15.98 26.49 -0.06
N PHE A 53 -16.75 26.66 -1.13
CA PHE A 53 -17.11 25.55 -2.01
C PHE A 53 -15.96 25.09 -2.92
N SER A 54 -14.91 25.90 -3.11
CA SER A 54 -13.72 25.47 -3.85
C SER A 54 -13.08 24.23 -3.22
N VAL A 55 -13.19 24.04 -1.90
CA VAL A 55 -12.69 22.88 -1.17
C VAL A 55 -13.20 21.56 -1.77
N TYR A 56 -14.46 21.51 -2.20
CA TYR A 56 -15.01 20.31 -2.84
C TYR A 56 -14.36 20.00 -4.19
N LEU A 57 -13.94 21.03 -4.94
CA LEU A 57 -13.21 20.84 -6.19
C LEU A 57 -11.79 20.33 -5.93
N TRP A 58 -11.13 20.84 -4.88
CA TRP A 58 -9.80 20.41 -4.50
C TRP A 58 -9.80 18.98 -3.94
N LYS A 59 -10.87 18.56 -3.24
CA LYS A 59 -11.01 17.22 -2.68
C LYS A 59 -10.83 16.13 -3.74
N ASP A 60 -11.61 16.16 -4.82
CA ASP A 60 -11.54 15.11 -5.85
C ASP A 60 -10.15 15.03 -6.50
N LEU A 61 -9.50 16.18 -6.72
CA LEU A 61 -8.15 16.25 -7.25
C LEU A 61 -7.13 15.64 -6.26
N LEU A 62 -7.25 15.98 -4.98
CA LEU A 62 -6.34 15.50 -3.93
C LEU A 62 -6.52 14.02 -3.64
N ASP A 63 -7.75 13.51 -3.61
CA ASP A 63 -8.03 12.08 -3.44
C ASP A 63 -7.51 11.25 -4.63
N GLY A 64 -7.43 11.86 -5.82
CA GLY A 64 -6.75 11.26 -6.97
C GLY A 64 -5.23 11.24 -6.80
N LEU A 65 -4.65 12.33 -6.32
CA LEU A 65 -3.20 12.43 -6.06
C LEU A 65 -2.76 11.51 -4.92
N ASP A 66 -3.52 11.44 -3.83
CA ASP A 66 -3.27 10.55 -2.69
C ASP A 66 -3.28 9.09 -3.13
N ARG A 67 -4.28 8.66 -3.91
CA ARG A 67 -4.32 7.29 -4.45
C ARG A 67 -3.09 6.95 -5.30
N VAL A 68 -2.64 7.89 -6.15
CA VAL A 68 -1.43 7.69 -6.97
C VAL A 68 -0.18 7.66 -6.09
N LEU A 69 -0.09 8.52 -5.09
CA LEU A 69 1.04 8.55 -4.15
C LEU A 69 1.09 7.27 -3.32
N MET A 70 -0.02 6.87 -2.69
CA MET A 70 -0.11 5.64 -1.91
C MET A 70 0.23 4.40 -2.73
N ALA A 71 -0.32 4.29 -3.94
CA ALA A 71 -0.07 3.15 -4.83
C ALA A 71 1.43 3.00 -5.17
N ASN A 72 2.17 4.12 -5.19
CA ASN A 72 3.57 4.15 -5.57
C ASN A 72 4.55 4.19 -4.38
N THR A 73 4.12 4.68 -3.22
CA THR A 73 5.03 4.99 -2.10
C THR A 73 4.75 4.22 -0.82
N GLN A 74 3.57 3.58 -0.70
CA GLN A 74 3.17 2.79 0.49
C GLN A 74 3.39 3.56 1.82
N LEU A 75 3.31 4.90 1.80
CA LEU A 75 3.48 5.72 3.00
C LEU A 75 2.36 5.39 3.99
N ASP A 76 2.66 4.59 5.00
CA ASP A 76 1.76 4.25 6.11
C ASP A 76 2.44 4.62 7.44
N MET A 77 1.96 5.68 8.07
CA MET A 77 2.47 6.15 9.37
C MET A 77 1.60 5.69 10.54
N THR A 78 0.63 4.80 10.30
CA THR A 78 -0.32 4.33 11.32
C THR A 78 0.40 3.63 12.48
N PHE A 79 1.50 2.92 12.20
CA PHE A 79 2.29 2.24 13.23
C PHE A 79 2.84 3.21 14.29
N LEU A 80 3.17 4.46 13.93
CA LEU A 80 3.63 5.48 14.88
C LEU A 80 2.52 5.90 15.83
N VAL A 81 1.30 6.05 15.31
CA VAL A 81 0.12 6.41 16.11
C VAL A 81 -0.28 5.23 17.01
N TYR A 82 -0.26 4.01 16.48
CA TYR A 82 -0.53 2.79 17.24
C TYR A 82 0.49 2.57 18.36
N ALA A 83 1.77 2.84 18.13
CA ALA A 83 2.79 2.75 19.19
C ALA A 83 2.54 3.73 20.37
N ILE A 84 1.82 4.82 20.14
CA ILE A 84 1.47 5.81 21.17
C ILE A 84 0.17 5.43 21.89
N GLU A 85 -0.86 5.03 21.14
CA GLU A 85 -2.22 4.85 21.67
C GLU A 85 -2.59 3.40 21.97
N GLY A 86 -1.96 2.44 21.30
CA GLY A 86 -2.31 1.02 21.33
C GLY A 86 -3.80 0.80 21.09
N ASP A 87 -4.39 -0.13 21.85
CA ASP A 87 -5.80 -0.52 21.73
C ASP A 87 -6.74 0.40 22.55
N THR A 88 -6.29 1.57 23.00
CA THR A 88 -7.12 2.47 23.85
C THR A 88 -8.42 2.88 23.15
N VAL A 89 -8.36 3.08 21.83
CA VAL A 89 -9.53 3.40 20.99
C VAL A 89 -10.54 2.24 20.94
N LEU A 90 -10.06 0.99 20.92
CA LEU A 90 -10.90 -0.22 20.96
C LEU A 90 -11.65 -0.32 22.29
N TRP A 91 -10.98 -0.05 23.42
CA TRP A 91 -11.62 -0.08 24.75
C TRP A 91 -12.81 0.89 24.85
N VAL A 92 -12.73 2.05 24.20
CA VAL A 92 -13.84 3.02 24.16
C VAL A 92 -15.00 2.51 23.30
N GLN A 93 -14.70 1.89 22.15
CA GLN A 93 -15.73 1.30 21.29
C GLN A 93 -16.45 0.15 22.01
N GLU A 94 -15.72 -0.81 22.57
CA GLU A 94 -16.30 -1.95 23.29
C GLU A 94 -17.08 -1.52 24.53
N GLY A 95 -16.53 -0.59 25.32
CA GLY A 95 -17.13 -0.13 26.57
C GLY A 95 -18.46 0.62 26.39
N LEU A 96 -18.70 1.21 25.23
CA LEU A 96 -19.91 1.99 24.93
C LEU A 96 -20.87 1.26 23.96
N ARG A 97 -20.48 0.09 23.45
CA ARG A 97 -21.14 -0.53 22.29
C ARG A 97 -22.62 -0.82 22.51
N ASN A 98 -23.47 -0.34 21.59
CA ASN A 98 -24.91 -0.57 21.60
C ASN A 98 -25.53 -0.32 20.23
N ASP A 99 -26.41 -1.20 19.74
CA ASP A 99 -27.08 -1.08 18.44
C ASP A 99 -27.77 0.27 18.19
N PHE A 100 -28.38 0.85 19.23
CA PHE A 100 -29.00 2.18 19.11
C PHE A 100 -27.94 3.27 18.95
N LEU A 101 -26.82 3.14 19.66
CA LEU A 101 -25.72 4.10 19.62
C LEU A 101 -25.00 4.04 18.27
N ASP A 102 -24.88 2.86 17.65
CA ASP A 102 -24.34 2.69 16.30
C ASP A 102 -25.12 3.52 15.27
N VAL A 103 -26.45 3.34 15.24
CA VAL A 103 -27.32 4.10 14.33
C VAL A 103 -27.26 5.59 14.65
N PHE A 104 -27.39 5.96 15.93
CA PHE A 104 -27.43 7.36 16.34
C PHE A 104 -26.12 8.08 16.03
N MET A 105 -24.97 7.50 16.38
CA MET A 105 -23.65 8.11 16.19
C MET A 105 -23.31 8.22 14.71
N THR A 106 -23.59 7.21 13.87
CA THR A 106 -23.35 7.30 12.42
C THR A 106 -24.13 8.45 11.78
N HIS A 107 -25.43 8.59 12.10
CA HIS A 107 -26.25 9.67 11.57
C HIS A 107 -25.86 11.03 12.16
N PHE A 108 -25.57 11.09 13.46
CA PHE A 108 -25.10 12.31 14.12
C PHE A 108 -23.79 12.79 13.52
N TYR A 109 -22.83 11.90 13.33
CA TYR A 109 -21.53 12.19 12.74
C TYR A 109 -21.71 12.77 11.33
N VAL A 110 -22.32 12.04 10.39
CA VAL A 110 -22.39 12.49 9.00
C VAL A 110 -23.28 13.71 8.84
N MET A 111 -24.56 13.60 9.23
CA MET A 111 -25.54 14.67 9.01
C MET A 111 -25.31 15.84 9.97
N GLY A 112 -24.92 15.58 11.22
CA GLY A 112 -24.65 16.63 12.20
C GLY A 112 -23.39 17.42 11.85
N PHE A 113 -22.32 16.79 11.36
CA PHE A 113 -21.15 17.51 10.86
C PHE A 113 -21.48 18.39 9.66
N MET A 114 -22.22 17.87 8.67
CA MET A 114 -22.71 18.68 7.55
C MET A 114 -23.57 19.86 8.03
N THR A 115 -24.45 19.62 9.00
CA THR A 115 -25.30 20.67 9.58
C THR A 115 -24.46 21.75 10.26
N ALA A 116 -23.53 21.37 11.14
CA ALA A 116 -22.73 22.31 11.92
C ALA A 116 -21.81 23.15 11.00
N THR A 117 -21.15 22.52 10.03
CA THR A 117 -20.27 23.21 9.08
C THR A 117 -21.05 24.12 8.12
N PHE A 118 -22.17 23.65 7.57
CA PHE A 118 -23.03 24.45 6.70
C PHE A 118 -23.64 25.64 7.45
N ALA A 119 -24.22 25.43 8.63
CA ALA A 119 -24.79 26.49 9.46
C ALA A 119 -23.74 27.53 9.86
N SER A 120 -22.52 27.10 10.19
CA SER A 120 -21.41 27.99 10.56
C SER A 120 -21.02 28.97 9.46
N PHE A 121 -21.09 28.53 8.21
CA PHE A 121 -20.87 29.39 7.06
C PHE A 121 -22.10 30.24 6.74
N VAL A 122 -23.29 29.63 6.72
CA VAL A 122 -24.54 30.27 6.28
C VAL A 122 -25.03 31.35 7.24
N TYR A 123 -24.90 31.17 8.55
CA TYR A 123 -25.48 32.12 9.51
C TYR A 123 -24.86 33.53 9.42
N PRO A 124 -23.52 33.71 9.42
CA PRO A 124 -22.92 35.02 9.23
C PRO A 124 -23.36 35.70 7.93
N ILE A 125 -23.40 34.98 6.82
CA ILE A 125 -23.76 35.57 5.50
C ILE A 125 -25.26 35.85 5.37
N TYR A 126 -26.12 35.02 5.97
CA TYR A 126 -27.57 35.21 5.97
C TYR A 126 -27.98 36.45 6.78
N PHE A 127 -27.32 36.69 7.92
CA PHE A 127 -27.57 37.86 8.76
C PHE A 127 -26.76 39.11 8.38
N ASP A 128 -26.13 39.10 7.20
CA ASP A 128 -25.28 40.17 6.67
C ASP A 128 -24.15 40.62 7.61
N ASP A 129 -23.60 39.65 8.35
CA ASP A 129 -22.50 39.84 9.27
C ASP A 129 -21.16 39.60 8.57
N ARG A 130 -20.77 40.58 7.76
CA ARG A 130 -19.53 40.52 6.97
C ARG A 130 -18.29 40.29 7.81
N HIS A 131 -18.23 40.94 8.98
CA HIS A 131 -17.11 40.85 9.91
C HIS A 131 -16.85 39.39 10.31
N MET A 132 -17.91 38.63 10.63
CA MET A 132 -17.74 37.22 10.97
C MET A 132 -17.58 36.35 9.72
N ALA A 133 -18.34 36.63 8.65
CA ALA A 133 -18.29 35.87 7.40
C ALA A 133 -16.87 35.81 6.82
N ASP A 134 -16.18 36.94 6.75
CA ASP A 134 -14.80 37.05 6.25
C ASP A 134 -13.82 36.15 6.99
N ARG A 135 -13.98 36.01 8.32
CA ARG A 135 -13.03 35.28 9.16
C ARG A 135 -13.38 33.81 9.27
N VAL A 136 -14.67 33.48 9.34
CA VAL A 136 -15.11 32.09 9.39
C VAL A 136 -14.82 31.38 8.07
N SER A 137 -15.16 31.98 6.93
CA SER A 137 -14.91 31.36 5.62
C SER A 137 -13.41 31.14 5.36
N LEU A 138 -12.58 32.12 5.73
CA LEU A 138 -11.14 32.02 5.53
C LEU A 138 -10.47 31.06 6.52
N SER A 139 -10.97 30.97 7.77
CA SER A 139 -10.49 29.96 8.73
C SER A 139 -10.82 28.55 8.23
N MET A 140 -12.03 28.32 7.71
CA MET A 140 -12.42 27.04 7.12
C MET A 140 -11.53 26.67 5.93
N PHE A 141 -11.25 27.64 5.05
CA PHE A 141 -10.34 27.46 3.92
C PHE A 141 -8.92 27.08 4.38
N TRP A 142 -8.35 27.82 5.34
CA TRP A 142 -7.00 27.53 5.83
C TRP A 142 -6.88 26.21 6.57
N VAL A 143 -7.90 25.81 7.34
CA VAL A 143 -7.93 24.47 7.98
C VAL A 143 -7.75 23.38 6.92
N TYR A 144 -8.48 23.48 5.81
CA TYR A 144 -8.37 22.52 4.72
C TYR A 144 -6.98 22.54 4.08
N ILE A 145 -6.49 23.72 3.67
CA ILE A 145 -5.18 23.87 3.01
C ILE A 145 -4.04 23.35 3.90
N LEU A 146 -4.10 23.59 5.20
CA LEU A 146 -3.08 23.14 6.14
C LEU A 146 -3.13 21.63 6.42
N ALA A 147 -4.26 20.96 6.21
CA ALA A 147 -4.39 19.51 6.36
C ALA A 147 -3.80 18.75 5.15
N ILE A 148 -3.79 19.35 3.95
CA ILE A 148 -3.33 18.71 2.71
C ILE A 148 -1.95 18.02 2.85
N PRO A 149 -0.90 18.66 3.40
CA PRO A 149 0.40 18.00 3.50
C PRO A 149 0.38 16.76 4.40
N PHE A 150 -0.48 16.74 5.41
CA PHE A 150 -0.59 15.58 6.29
C PHE A 150 -1.27 14.41 5.57
N TYR A 151 -2.33 14.68 4.81
CA TYR A 151 -3.01 13.65 4.03
C TYR A 151 -2.12 13.05 2.94
N LEU A 152 -1.29 13.87 2.28
CA LEU A 152 -0.41 13.40 1.21
C LEU A 152 0.88 12.71 1.70
N PHE A 153 1.38 13.06 2.89
CA PHE A 153 2.74 12.64 3.34
C PHE A 153 2.80 12.00 4.73
N LEU A 154 1.76 12.13 5.56
CA LEU A 154 1.62 11.55 6.89
C LEU A 154 0.31 10.78 6.97
N ASN A 155 0.15 9.88 6.02
CA ASN A 155 -1.03 9.06 5.84
C ASN A 155 -1.21 8.14 7.05
N VAL A 156 -2.40 8.16 7.65
CA VAL A 156 -2.76 7.39 8.84
C VAL A 156 -4.10 6.74 8.56
N LYS A 157 -4.11 5.41 8.58
CA LYS A 157 -5.32 4.61 8.39
C LYS A 157 -6.30 4.83 9.54
N VAL A 158 -7.57 4.72 9.20
CA VAL A 158 -8.67 4.70 10.19
C VAL A 158 -8.48 3.53 11.17
N THR A 159 -8.92 3.72 12.42
CA THR A 159 -8.64 2.78 13.51
C THR A 159 -9.21 1.38 13.27
N GLY A 160 -10.43 1.27 12.72
CA GLY A 160 -11.04 -0.03 12.43
C GLY A 160 -10.41 -0.80 11.25
N ASN A 161 -9.48 -0.20 10.50
CA ASN A 161 -8.72 -0.90 9.46
C ASN A 161 -7.34 -1.38 9.94
N TYR A 162 -6.95 -1.06 11.17
CA TYR A 162 -5.61 -1.35 11.69
C TYR A 162 -5.64 -2.09 13.04
N VAL A 163 -6.55 -1.73 13.95
CA VAL A 163 -6.65 -2.37 15.27
C VAL A 163 -7.45 -3.67 15.17
N GLU A 164 -6.82 -4.79 15.53
CA GLU A 164 -7.46 -6.10 15.55
C GLU A 164 -8.68 -6.12 16.48
N GLY A 165 -9.84 -6.54 15.99
CA GLY A 165 -11.09 -6.61 16.76
C GLY A 165 -11.91 -5.30 16.79
N MET A 166 -11.39 -4.18 16.27
CA MET A 166 -12.15 -2.94 16.15
C MET A 166 -12.98 -2.92 14.86
N GLU A 167 -14.26 -2.56 14.96
CA GLU A 167 -15.14 -2.48 13.79
C GLU A 167 -15.28 -1.05 13.27
N THR A 168 -15.38 -0.89 11.95
CA THR A 168 -15.68 0.40 11.31
C THR A 168 -17.19 0.67 11.27
N ILE A 169 -17.80 0.81 12.44
CA ILE A 169 -19.27 0.93 12.65
C ILE A 169 -19.90 2.03 11.76
N ALA A 170 -19.18 3.13 11.49
CA ALA A 170 -19.67 4.18 10.58
C ALA A 170 -19.92 3.69 9.16
N TYR A 171 -19.10 2.75 8.68
CA TYR A 171 -19.07 2.28 7.31
C TYR A 171 -19.99 1.07 7.12
N ASP A 172 -20.12 0.21 8.11
CA ASP A 172 -20.81 -1.09 7.97
C ASP A 172 -22.27 -1.10 8.43
N LEU A 173 -22.84 0.05 8.76
CA LEU A 173 -24.22 0.14 9.28
C LEU A 173 -25.26 -0.42 8.29
N THR A 174 -25.12 -0.15 6.99
CA THR A 174 -25.91 -0.77 5.92
C THR A 174 -25.07 -0.92 4.65
N PRO A 175 -25.40 -1.86 3.74
CA PRO A 175 -24.67 -2.03 2.48
C PRO A 175 -24.64 -0.76 1.62
N ASP A 176 -25.68 0.06 1.66
CA ASP A 176 -25.73 1.33 0.92
C ASP A 176 -24.76 2.37 1.49
N ILE A 177 -24.59 2.40 2.82
CA ILE A 177 -23.65 3.31 3.51
C ILE A 177 -22.20 2.87 3.24
N HIS A 178 -21.93 1.57 3.35
CA HIS A 178 -20.62 0.98 3.07
C HIS A 178 -20.15 1.31 1.66
N ASN A 179 -21.00 1.05 0.66
CA ASN A 179 -20.71 1.34 -0.74
C ASN A 179 -20.51 2.84 -1.02
N TRP A 180 -21.17 3.73 -0.26
CA TRP A 180 -20.98 5.17 -0.40
C TRP A 180 -19.63 5.63 0.17
N PHE A 181 -19.25 5.16 1.36
CA PHE A 181 -17.97 5.50 1.98
C PHE A 181 -16.77 5.00 1.15
N ASN A 182 -16.80 3.76 0.66
CA ASN A 182 -15.75 3.20 -0.20
C ASN A 182 -15.49 4.00 -1.49
N ARG A 183 -16.42 4.86 -1.91
CA ARG A 183 -16.25 5.70 -3.11
C ARG A 183 -15.62 7.07 -2.81
N ILE A 184 -15.78 7.58 -1.59
CA ILE A 184 -15.50 8.99 -1.24
C ILE A 184 -14.36 9.13 -0.23
N ASP A 185 -14.09 8.08 0.55
CA ASP A 185 -13.04 8.05 1.56
C ASP A 185 -11.93 7.08 1.13
N PRO A 186 -10.68 7.53 1.04
CA PRO A 186 -9.55 6.63 0.80
C PRO A 186 -9.14 5.81 2.05
N PHE A 187 -9.78 6.02 3.21
CA PHE A 187 -9.55 5.33 4.50
C PHE A 187 -8.19 5.57 5.15
N THR A 188 -7.49 6.57 4.64
CA THR A 188 -6.06 6.83 4.86
C THR A 188 -5.80 8.27 5.33
N ASN A 189 -6.88 9.06 5.45
CA ASN A 189 -6.88 10.46 5.85
C ASN A 189 -7.24 10.64 7.35
N GLY A 190 -6.78 9.76 8.23
CA GLY A 190 -7.07 9.81 9.66
C GLY A 190 -6.48 11.06 10.34
N MET A 191 -5.21 11.38 10.08
CA MET A 191 -4.51 12.47 10.74
C MET A 191 -4.28 13.67 9.80
N PRO A 192 -4.62 14.92 10.18
CA PRO A 192 -5.39 15.36 11.35
C PRO A 192 -6.90 15.26 11.13
N SER A 193 -7.68 15.16 12.21
CA SER A 193 -9.15 15.09 12.10
C SER A 193 -9.75 16.45 11.72
N LEU A 194 -10.20 16.59 10.47
CA LEU A 194 -10.98 17.75 10.01
C LEU A 194 -12.36 17.84 10.67
N HIS A 195 -12.92 16.70 11.10
CA HIS A 195 -14.18 16.65 11.83
C HIS A 195 -14.13 17.40 13.16
N ILE A 196 -12.93 17.53 13.73
CA ILE A 196 -12.66 18.38 14.90
C ILE A 196 -12.11 19.74 14.48
N GLY A 197 -11.14 19.75 13.56
CA GLY A 197 -10.44 20.97 13.15
C GLY A 197 -11.37 22.05 12.61
N LEU A 198 -12.33 21.70 11.76
CA LEU A 198 -13.26 22.68 11.18
C LEU A 198 -14.18 23.32 12.23
N PRO A 199 -15.01 22.56 12.99
CA PRO A 199 -15.85 23.15 14.04
C PRO A 199 -15.06 23.89 15.11
N PHE A 200 -13.87 23.41 15.47
CA PHE A 200 -13.00 24.07 16.44
C PHE A 200 -12.47 25.41 15.91
N ALA A 201 -12.03 25.47 14.65
CA ALA A 201 -11.58 26.72 14.03
C ALA A 201 -12.71 27.75 13.94
N ILE A 202 -13.91 27.30 13.60
CA ILE A 202 -15.11 28.15 13.57
C ILE A 202 -15.40 28.68 14.97
N TRP A 203 -15.47 27.80 15.97
CA TRP A 203 -15.72 28.18 17.35
C TRP A 203 -14.68 29.19 17.85
N LEU A 204 -13.40 28.93 17.58
CA LEU A 204 -12.29 29.78 17.99
C LEU A 204 -12.32 31.13 17.27
N SER A 205 -12.64 31.15 15.98
CA SER A 205 -12.85 32.36 15.19
C SER A 205 -13.97 33.22 15.79
N MET A 206 -15.13 32.62 16.05
CA MET A 206 -16.24 33.31 16.70
C MET A 206 -15.86 33.76 18.12
N HIS A 207 -15.20 32.92 18.92
CA HIS A 207 -14.80 33.31 20.27
C HIS A 207 -13.84 34.51 20.27
N ARG A 208 -12.94 34.58 19.28
CA ARG A 208 -11.93 35.63 19.15
C ARG A 208 -12.48 36.96 18.65
N TRP A 209 -13.43 36.95 17.72
CA TRP A 209 -13.88 38.15 17.00
C TRP A 209 -15.34 38.54 17.25
N ASP A 210 -16.04 37.83 18.12
CA ASP A 210 -17.43 38.14 18.53
C ASP A 210 -17.46 38.89 19.87
N GLU A 211 -16.95 40.12 19.86
CA GLU A 211 -16.77 40.95 21.07
C GLU A 211 -18.09 41.30 21.79
N ASP A 212 -19.20 41.31 21.06
CA ASP A 212 -20.54 41.66 21.54
C ASP A 212 -21.43 40.45 21.87
N ASP A 213 -20.87 39.23 21.89
CA ASP A 213 -21.55 37.99 22.28
C ASP A 213 -22.81 37.64 21.46
N ARG A 214 -22.99 38.24 20.28
CA ARG A 214 -24.16 38.02 19.42
C ARG A 214 -24.29 36.57 18.93
N TRP A 215 -23.18 35.82 18.82
CA TRP A 215 -23.16 34.40 18.43
C TRP A 215 -23.00 33.45 19.62
N LYS A 216 -23.12 33.93 20.86
CA LYS A 216 -22.88 33.13 22.09
C LYS A 216 -23.63 31.80 22.12
N ARG A 217 -24.92 31.78 21.71
CA ARG A 217 -25.72 30.54 21.67
C ARG A 217 -25.13 29.51 20.70
N PHE A 218 -24.71 29.97 19.53
CA PHE A 218 -24.11 29.12 18.52
C PHE A 218 -22.72 28.62 18.96
N ARG A 219 -21.90 29.48 19.58
CA ARG A 219 -20.61 29.06 20.16
C ARG A 219 -20.78 27.98 21.23
N VAL A 220 -21.78 28.11 22.11
CA VAL A 220 -22.07 27.08 23.12
C VAL A 220 -22.50 25.77 22.46
N PHE A 221 -23.37 25.84 21.45
CA PHE A 221 -23.74 24.67 20.66
C PHE A 221 -22.51 24.00 20.02
N LEU A 222 -21.59 24.77 19.42
CA LEU A 222 -20.37 24.23 18.82
C LEU A 222 -19.49 23.50 19.83
N ILE A 223 -19.38 23.95 21.08
CA ILE A 223 -18.63 23.22 22.12
C ILE A 223 -19.25 21.84 22.38
N PHE A 224 -20.57 21.79 22.57
CA PHE A 224 -21.27 20.51 22.76
C PHE A 224 -21.16 19.61 21.54
N PHE A 225 -21.27 20.20 20.34
CA PHE A 225 -21.10 19.48 19.08
C PHE A 225 -19.69 18.89 18.96
N ILE A 226 -18.63 19.67 19.20
CA ILE A 226 -17.24 19.20 19.17
C ILE A 226 -17.04 18.05 20.17
N ALA A 227 -17.49 18.21 21.41
CA ALA A 227 -17.35 17.18 22.44
C ALA A 227 -18.05 15.87 22.04
N LEU A 228 -19.28 15.96 21.51
CA LEU A 228 -20.01 14.77 21.06
C LEU A 228 -19.37 14.15 19.82
N THR A 229 -18.87 14.96 18.88
CA THR A 229 -18.13 14.50 17.70
C THR A 229 -16.84 13.79 18.10
N SER A 230 -16.08 14.30 19.07
CA SER A 230 -14.87 13.64 19.58
C SER A 230 -15.15 12.23 20.09
N VAL A 231 -16.25 12.04 20.82
CA VAL A 231 -16.67 10.70 21.27
C VAL A 231 -17.15 9.85 20.08
N SER A 232 -17.94 10.44 19.19
CA SER A 232 -18.52 9.75 18.04
C SER A 232 -17.47 9.19 17.09
N ILE A 233 -16.43 9.95 16.74
CA ILE A 233 -15.44 9.51 15.76
C ILE A 233 -14.51 8.39 16.29
N VAL A 234 -14.24 8.39 17.60
CA VAL A 234 -13.49 7.30 18.25
C VAL A 234 -14.38 6.07 18.36
N TYR A 235 -15.62 6.24 18.82
CA TYR A 235 -16.61 5.17 18.93
C TYR A 235 -16.85 4.45 17.60
N LEU A 236 -16.97 5.20 16.50
CA LEU A 236 -17.28 4.67 15.18
C LEU A 236 -16.11 3.97 14.47
N GLY A 237 -14.90 3.97 15.06
CA GLY A 237 -13.74 3.29 14.48
C GLY A 237 -13.08 4.05 13.32
N ILE A 238 -13.18 5.37 13.29
CA ILE A 238 -12.70 6.19 12.17
C ILE A 238 -11.56 7.15 12.51
N HIS A 239 -11.23 7.37 13.78
CA HIS A 239 -10.15 8.29 14.20
C HIS A 239 -9.45 7.85 15.49
N TRP A 240 -8.16 8.19 15.57
CA TRP A 240 -7.31 8.11 16.76
C TRP A 240 -7.46 9.34 17.66
N PHE A 241 -7.02 9.27 18.92
CA PHE A 241 -7.02 10.45 19.81
C PHE A 241 -6.03 11.53 19.36
N VAL A 242 -4.89 11.14 18.80
CA VAL A 242 -3.87 12.02 18.23
C VAL A 242 -4.45 12.81 17.05
N ASP A 243 -5.36 12.22 16.26
CA ASP A 243 -6.03 12.90 15.16
C ASP A 243 -6.84 14.11 15.65
N ILE A 244 -7.49 13.98 16.82
CA ILE A 244 -8.26 15.05 17.48
C ILE A 244 -7.33 16.20 17.87
N ILE A 245 -6.18 15.87 18.48
CA ILE A 245 -5.17 16.86 18.90
C ILE A 245 -4.61 17.57 17.67
N GLY A 246 -4.24 16.81 16.63
CA GLY A 246 -3.77 17.35 15.35
C GLY A 246 -4.78 18.30 14.71
N GLY A 247 -6.07 17.92 14.70
CA GLY A 247 -7.16 18.75 14.20
C GLY A 247 -7.27 20.09 14.96
N MET A 248 -7.19 20.06 16.29
CA MET A 248 -7.20 21.28 17.12
C MET A 248 -5.98 22.17 16.85
N MET A 249 -4.78 21.59 16.69
CA MET A 249 -3.56 22.33 16.38
C MET A 249 -3.67 23.05 15.02
N ILE A 250 -4.14 22.36 13.98
CA ILE A 250 -4.35 22.93 12.64
C ILE A 250 -5.38 24.05 12.70
N ALA A 251 -6.45 23.88 13.47
CA ALA A 251 -7.47 24.90 13.66
C ALA A 251 -6.93 26.18 14.30
N ILE A 252 -6.10 26.06 15.35
CA ILE A 252 -5.44 27.22 15.99
C ILE A 252 -4.54 27.94 14.99
N LEU A 253 -3.76 27.18 14.21
CA LEU A 253 -2.89 27.73 13.18
C LEU A 253 -3.70 28.47 12.10
N ALA A 254 -4.78 27.86 11.60
CA ALA A 254 -5.66 28.44 10.59
C ALA A 254 -6.29 29.77 11.04
N VAL A 255 -6.77 29.84 12.29
CA VAL A 255 -7.33 31.07 12.86
C VAL A 255 -6.25 32.16 12.98
N ASN A 256 -5.04 31.80 13.38
CA ASN A 256 -3.92 32.75 13.45
C ASN A 256 -3.49 33.27 12.07
N ILE A 257 -3.47 32.42 11.04
CA ILE A 257 -3.21 32.83 9.65
C ILE A 257 -4.34 33.74 9.16
N THR A 258 -5.59 33.40 9.45
CA THR A 258 -6.77 34.21 9.13
C THR A 258 -6.66 35.62 9.73
N ALA A 259 -6.19 35.74 10.98
CA ALA A 259 -6.00 37.03 11.63
C ALA A 259 -5.11 37.99 10.81
N ARG A 260 -4.15 37.47 10.06
CA ARG A 260 -3.23 38.25 9.22
C ARG A 260 -3.69 38.40 7.77
N THR A 261 -4.46 37.44 7.26
CA THR A 261 -4.77 37.32 5.84
C THR A 261 -6.19 37.79 5.47
N HIS A 262 -7.12 37.89 6.43
CA HIS A 262 -8.50 38.26 6.13
C HIS A 262 -8.61 39.63 5.44
N GLU A 263 -8.01 40.68 5.99
CA GLU A 263 -8.08 42.02 5.41
C GLU A 263 -7.50 42.10 3.98
N PRO A 264 -6.27 41.64 3.68
CA PRO A 264 -5.73 41.72 2.33
C PRO A 264 -6.46 40.82 1.32
N ILE A 265 -6.87 39.61 1.72
CA ILE A 265 -7.58 38.68 0.82
C ILE A 265 -8.94 39.26 0.45
N TRP A 266 -9.71 39.74 1.44
CA TRP A 266 -11.03 40.30 1.16
C TRP A 266 -10.94 41.63 0.43
N GLN A 267 -9.90 42.45 0.60
CA GLN A 267 -9.68 43.62 -0.27
C GLN A 267 -9.56 43.25 -1.76
N VAL A 268 -9.04 42.06 -2.08
CA VAL A 268 -8.93 41.57 -3.46
C VAL A 268 -10.21 40.84 -3.90
N ALA A 269 -10.76 39.99 -3.04
CA ALA A 269 -11.91 39.14 -3.34
C ALA A 269 -13.27 39.83 -3.16
N ASP A 270 -13.32 41.07 -2.63
CA ASP A 270 -14.57 41.81 -2.39
C ASP A 270 -15.39 41.98 -3.67
N GLU A 271 -16.55 41.33 -3.67
CA GLU A 271 -17.53 41.34 -4.73
C GLU A 271 -18.07 42.73 -5.07
N ARG A 272 -18.09 43.66 -4.12
CA ARG A 272 -18.58 45.03 -4.33
C ARG A 272 -17.67 45.82 -5.27
N LEU A 273 -16.38 45.47 -5.26
CA LEU A 273 -15.36 46.09 -6.10
C LEU A 273 -15.17 45.34 -7.42
N PHE A 274 -15.71 44.12 -7.54
CA PHE A 274 -15.55 43.27 -8.71
C PHE A 274 -16.11 43.89 -9.99
N THR A 275 -17.34 44.41 -9.99
CA THR A 275 -17.94 45.05 -11.18
C THR A 275 -17.15 46.28 -11.63
N ARG A 276 -16.63 47.07 -10.67
CA ARG A 276 -15.79 48.24 -10.96
C ARG A 276 -14.43 47.84 -11.50
N ARG A 277 -13.86 46.71 -11.04
CA ARG A 277 -12.60 46.16 -11.55
C ARG A 277 -12.78 45.50 -12.91
N LEU A 278 -13.86 44.74 -13.11
CA LEU A 278 -14.20 44.09 -14.37
C LEU A 278 -14.41 45.10 -15.49
N ALA A 279 -15.18 46.17 -15.22
CA ALA A 279 -15.34 47.29 -16.14
C ALA A 279 -13.98 47.94 -16.47
N ARG A 280 -13.14 48.18 -15.45
CA ARG A 280 -11.82 48.78 -15.63
C ARG A 280 -10.81 47.88 -16.35
N THR A 281 -10.90 46.56 -16.18
CA THR A 281 -10.10 45.57 -16.91
C THR A 281 -10.54 45.42 -18.36
N LEU A 282 -11.83 45.60 -18.64
CA LEU A 282 -12.36 45.66 -20.00
C LEU A 282 -11.91 46.96 -20.71
N ASP A 283 -11.83 48.08 -19.98
CA ASP A 283 -11.37 49.37 -20.52
C ASP A 283 -9.84 49.47 -20.72
N ASP A 284 -9.02 48.84 -19.87
CA ASP A 284 -7.54 48.79 -20.00
C ASP A 284 -6.97 47.41 -19.58
N PRO A 285 -6.98 46.41 -20.48
CA PRO A 285 -6.58 45.05 -20.14
C PRO A 285 -5.09 44.93 -19.80
N SER A 286 -4.23 45.68 -20.50
CA SER A 286 -2.77 45.59 -20.34
C SER A 286 -2.26 46.32 -19.08
N GLY A 287 -2.85 47.46 -18.73
CA GLY A 287 -2.49 48.25 -17.56
C GLY A 287 -3.09 47.71 -16.26
N SER A 288 -4.25 47.06 -16.32
CA SER A 288 -4.85 46.38 -15.17
C SER A 288 -4.09 45.10 -14.81
N MET A 289 -3.74 44.26 -15.79
CA MET A 289 -2.95 43.03 -15.55
C MET A 289 -1.62 43.34 -14.85
N LYS A 290 -0.87 44.36 -15.32
CA LYS A 290 0.40 44.78 -14.72
C LYS A 290 0.26 45.36 -13.31
N ARG A 291 -0.87 46.03 -12.98
CA ARG A 291 -1.13 46.58 -11.63
C ARG A 291 -1.64 45.53 -10.65
N THR A 292 -2.49 44.60 -11.09
CA THR A 292 -2.96 43.47 -10.25
C THR A 292 -1.80 42.53 -9.94
N LEU A 293 -0.91 42.25 -10.90
CA LEU A 293 0.37 41.54 -10.66
C LEU A 293 1.23 42.28 -9.63
N ARG A 294 1.40 43.61 -9.76
CA ARG A 294 2.19 44.42 -8.82
C ARG A 294 1.57 44.51 -7.43
N SER A 295 0.23 44.57 -7.33
CA SER A 295 -0.49 44.61 -6.05
C SER A 295 -0.50 43.25 -5.37
N CYS A 296 -0.62 42.15 -6.12
CA CYS A 296 -0.45 40.79 -5.60
C CYS A 296 0.96 40.61 -5.04
N LEU A 297 1.99 41.08 -5.77
CA LEU A 297 3.38 41.11 -5.29
C LEU A 297 3.55 41.94 -4.01
N HIS A 298 2.82 43.05 -3.84
CA HIS A 298 2.89 43.91 -2.65
C HIS A 298 2.04 43.40 -1.46
N THR A 299 1.03 42.55 -1.70
CA THR A 299 0.31 41.82 -0.65
C THR A 299 1.16 40.71 -0.03
N PHE A 300 2.21 40.27 -0.75
CA PHE A 300 3.24 39.37 -0.24
C PHE A 300 4.43 40.09 0.45
N ASP A 301 4.38 41.42 0.62
CA ASP A 301 5.49 42.19 1.23
C ASP A 301 5.59 42.20 2.77
N PRO A 302 4.85 41.43 3.59
CA PRO A 302 5.31 41.08 4.93
C PRO A 302 6.03 39.72 4.96
N VAL A 303 6.75 39.36 3.89
CA VAL A 303 7.65 38.19 3.86
C VAL A 303 8.99 38.52 3.19
N LYS A 304 9.73 39.49 3.75
CA LYS A 304 11.18 39.71 3.57
C LYS A 304 11.60 40.86 4.48
N GLU A 305 12.54 40.87 5.43
CA GLU A 305 13.57 40.01 6.05
C GLU A 305 14.10 40.84 7.28
N PRO A 306 15.02 40.41 8.19
CA PRO A 306 15.69 39.11 8.40
C PRO A 306 15.63 38.58 9.86
N GLY A 307 16.07 37.32 10.06
CA GLY A 307 16.15 36.57 11.33
C GLY A 307 15.63 35.12 11.25
N LYS A 308 14.82 34.84 10.22
CA LYS A 308 14.06 33.60 9.92
C LYS A 308 14.74 32.67 8.90
N ASN A 309 15.77 33.16 8.20
CA ASN A 309 16.33 32.48 7.03
C ASN A 309 17.12 31.21 7.38
N GLN A 310 17.77 31.14 8.54
CA GLN A 310 18.56 29.96 8.90
C GLN A 310 17.67 28.81 9.41
N THR A 311 16.70 29.08 10.28
CA THR A 311 15.75 28.05 10.77
C THR A 311 14.80 27.58 9.67
N GLY A 312 14.32 28.49 8.80
CA GLY A 312 13.48 28.14 7.65
C GLY A 312 14.23 27.36 6.57
N ALA A 313 15.48 27.73 6.27
CA ALA A 313 16.33 26.95 5.38
C ALA A 313 16.69 25.59 5.98
N LEU A 314 16.86 25.49 7.30
CA LEU A 314 17.11 24.23 7.99
C LEU A 314 15.88 23.31 7.92
N ILE A 315 14.66 23.82 8.14
CA ILE A 315 13.42 23.04 8.01
C ILE A 315 13.20 22.58 6.56
N LEU A 316 13.42 23.46 5.57
CA LEU A 316 13.30 23.10 4.17
C LEU A 316 14.37 22.08 3.75
N ALA A 317 15.62 22.27 4.17
CA ALA A 317 16.70 21.32 3.93
C ALA A 317 16.43 19.97 4.60
N LEU A 318 15.87 19.98 5.81
CA LEU A 318 15.51 18.78 6.54
C LEU A 318 14.34 18.04 5.88
N MET A 319 13.32 18.76 5.38
CA MET A 319 12.22 18.17 4.61
C MET A 319 12.69 17.59 3.26
N ILE A 320 13.59 18.29 2.57
CA ILE A 320 14.20 17.79 1.34
C ILE A 320 15.06 16.57 1.67
N LEU A 321 15.84 16.60 2.75
CA LEU A 321 16.67 15.48 3.16
C LEU A 321 15.82 14.26 3.55
N THR A 322 14.79 14.42 4.38
CA THR A 322 13.90 13.31 4.76
C THR A 322 13.08 12.83 3.58
N GLY A 323 12.59 13.73 2.73
CA GLY A 323 11.85 13.39 1.52
C GLY A 323 12.72 12.65 0.51
N SER A 324 13.99 13.05 0.36
CA SER A 324 14.96 12.34 -0.48
C SER A 324 15.38 11.00 0.12
N VAL A 325 15.53 10.88 1.43
CA VAL A 325 15.83 9.60 2.11
C VAL A 325 14.65 8.65 2.00
N LEU A 326 13.42 9.11 2.24
CA LEU A 326 12.21 8.31 2.04
C LEU A 326 12.04 7.91 0.58
N LEU A 327 12.22 8.84 -0.35
CA LEU A 327 12.14 8.55 -1.78
C LEU A 327 13.22 7.53 -2.17
N TRP A 328 14.43 7.67 -1.63
CA TRP A 328 15.51 6.70 -1.83
C TRP A 328 15.14 5.32 -1.27
N ASP A 329 14.71 5.23 -0.01
CA ASP A 329 14.33 3.98 0.66
C ASP A 329 13.21 3.27 -0.12
N VAL A 330 12.17 4.02 -0.53
CA VAL A 330 11.04 3.51 -1.31
C VAL A 330 11.48 3.04 -2.70
N THR A 331 12.38 3.77 -3.35
CA THR A 331 12.86 3.39 -4.70
C THR A 331 13.92 2.31 -4.69
N HIS A 332 14.55 2.05 -3.54
CA HIS A 332 15.67 1.10 -3.39
C HIS A 332 15.38 0.01 -2.34
N GLN A 333 14.10 -0.33 -2.10
CA GLN A 333 13.70 -1.47 -1.25
C GLN A 333 14.26 -2.84 -1.72
N LYS A 334 14.87 -2.88 -2.91
CA LYS A 334 15.59 -4.04 -3.43
C LYS A 334 17.04 -3.97 -2.96
N ILE A 335 17.38 -4.83 -2.01
CA ILE A 335 18.77 -4.98 -1.57
C ILE A 335 19.41 -6.03 -2.48
N SER A 336 20.46 -5.65 -3.20
CA SER A 336 21.39 -6.61 -3.82
C SER A 336 22.24 -7.23 -2.74
N ILE A 337 22.44 -8.54 -2.78
CA ILE A 337 23.41 -9.19 -1.90
C ILE A 337 24.79 -8.91 -2.51
N ASP A 338 25.56 -8.00 -1.92
CA ASP A 338 26.91 -7.57 -2.40
C ASP A 338 27.88 -8.75 -2.61
N GLU A 339 27.63 -9.87 -1.93
CA GLU A 339 28.41 -11.11 -1.99
C GLU A 339 27.94 -12.08 -3.09
N ALA A 340 26.86 -11.77 -3.82
CA ALA A 340 26.21 -12.63 -4.82
C ALA A 340 26.32 -12.03 -6.24
N ASN A 341 27.56 -11.91 -6.74
CA ASN A 341 27.86 -11.33 -8.04
C ASN A 341 28.07 -12.46 -9.05
N SER A 342 27.06 -12.70 -9.89
CA SER A 342 26.95 -13.81 -10.86
C SER A 342 26.40 -15.15 -10.35
N PRO A 343 25.20 -15.18 -9.72
CA PRO A 343 24.54 -16.43 -9.37
C PRO A 343 24.07 -17.20 -10.62
N THR A 344 24.42 -18.48 -10.71
CA THR A 344 23.96 -19.40 -11.76
C THR A 344 22.68 -20.11 -11.37
N SER A 345 22.52 -20.43 -10.08
CA SER A 345 21.32 -21.05 -9.52
C SER A 345 21.05 -20.58 -8.09
N ALA A 346 19.78 -20.38 -7.74
CA ALA A 346 19.35 -20.07 -6.38
C ALA A 346 18.08 -20.84 -5.99
N SER A 347 18.04 -21.34 -4.75
CA SER A 347 16.87 -21.98 -4.16
C SER A 347 16.73 -21.59 -2.70
N GLY A 348 15.50 -21.32 -2.27
CA GLY A 348 15.21 -20.88 -0.92
C GLY A 348 13.98 -21.55 -0.33
N SER A 349 14.01 -21.81 0.97
CA SER A 349 12.89 -22.36 1.72
C SER A 349 12.91 -21.85 3.16
N GLY A 350 11.78 -21.31 3.61
CA GLY A 350 11.69 -20.71 4.95
C GLY A 350 12.63 -19.52 5.12
N GLU A 351 13.58 -19.62 6.04
CA GLU A 351 14.53 -18.52 6.34
C GLU A 351 15.85 -18.65 5.58
N TRP A 352 16.06 -19.75 4.85
CA TRP A 352 17.34 -20.05 4.22
C TRP A 352 17.28 -19.85 2.71
N LEU A 353 18.32 -19.22 2.18
CA LEU A 353 18.55 -19.03 0.75
C LEU A 353 19.94 -19.57 0.41
N VAL A 354 20.01 -20.46 -0.57
CA VAL A 354 21.26 -21.01 -1.07
C VAL A 354 21.43 -20.58 -2.52
N TRP A 355 22.60 -20.04 -2.84
CA TRP A 355 22.94 -19.65 -4.21
C TRP A 355 24.33 -20.16 -4.59
N ILE A 356 24.50 -20.33 -5.89
CA ILE A 356 25.69 -20.88 -6.52
C ILE A 356 26.22 -19.83 -7.46
N GLU A 357 27.50 -19.51 -7.34
CA GLU A 357 28.20 -18.54 -8.18
C GLU A 357 29.30 -19.24 -8.97
N GLU A 358 29.50 -18.76 -10.20
CA GLU A 358 30.58 -19.22 -11.06
C GLU A 358 31.41 -18.00 -11.48
N SER A 359 32.66 -17.96 -11.02
CA SER A 359 33.60 -16.88 -11.34
C SER A 359 34.93 -17.45 -11.79
N GLU A 360 35.40 -17.04 -12.97
CA GLU A 360 36.66 -17.50 -13.58
C GLU A 360 36.84 -19.04 -13.65
N GLY A 361 35.73 -19.80 -13.65
CA GLY A 361 35.72 -21.27 -13.68
C GLY A 361 35.81 -21.96 -12.32
N GLU A 362 35.74 -21.20 -11.22
CA GLU A 362 35.57 -21.73 -9.86
C GLU A 362 34.11 -21.56 -9.41
N VAL A 363 33.54 -22.65 -8.87
CA VAL A 363 32.16 -22.68 -8.36
C VAL A 363 32.18 -22.47 -6.86
N THR A 364 31.53 -21.39 -6.39
CA THR A 364 31.35 -21.11 -4.96
C THR A 364 29.88 -21.24 -4.59
N ILE A 365 29.62 -21.90 -3.46
CA ILE A 365 28.25 -22.14 -2.98
C ILE A 365 28.11 -21.46 -1.63
N THR A 366 27.08 -20.64 -1.48
CA THR A 366 26.83 -19.88 -0.27
C THR A 366 25.41 -20.13 0.22
N ALA A 367 25.29 -20.38 1.52
CA ALA A 367 24.03 -20.54 2.23
C ALA A 367 23.85 -19.38 3.22
N GLY A 368 22.86 -18.53 2.97
CA GLY A 368 22.50 -17.39 3.80
C GLY A 368 21.22 -17.65 4.59
N ASN A 369 21.22 -17.28 5.87
CA ASN A 369 19.98 -17.11 6.60
C ASN A 369 19.50 -15.67 6.41
N VAL A 370 18.32 -15.52 5.86
CA VAL A 370 17.73 -14.24 5.47
C VAL A 370 17.15 -13.48 6.66
N SER A 371 16.76 -14.18 7.73
CA SER A 371 16.30 -13.56 8.98
C SER A 371 17.45 -13.04 9.84
N SER A 372 18.58 -13.77 9.90
CA SER A 372 19.76 -13.39 10.70
C SER A 372 20.86 -12.70 9.91
N GLU A 373 20.73 -12.60 8.59
CA GLU A 373 21.71 -12.00 7.65
C GLU A 373 23.12 -12.58 7.79
N THR A 374 23.19 -13.88 8.07
CA THR A 374 24.45 -14.61 8.23
C THR A 374 24.67 -15.54 7.05
N ASN A 375 25.75 -15.30 6.31
CA ASN A 375 26.16 -16.12 5.18
C ASN A 375 27.24 -17.12 5.59
N ARG A 376 27.15 -18.31 5.00
CA ARG A 376 28.08 -19.41 5.23
C ARG A 376 28.48 -20.03 3.91
N THR A 377 29.77 -20.24 3.71
CA THR A 377 30.25 -21.01 2.57
C THR A 377 29.91 -22.49 2.76
N VAL A 378 29.43 -23.12 1.70
CA VAL A 378 29.21 -24.56 1.63
C VAL A 378 30.48 -25.19 1.08
N GLY A 379 31.03 -26.16 1.82
CA GLY A 379 32.21 -26.93 1.45
C GLY A 379 31.85 -28.25 0.77
N GLY A 380 32.86 -29.03 0.42
CA GLY A 380 32.71 -30.31 -0.27
C GLY A 380 33.78 -30.48 -1.34
N ASN A 381 33.61 -31.49 -2.20
CA ASN A 381 34.49 -31.62 -3.37
C ASN A 381 34.10 -30.57 -4.42
N PRO A 382 35.09 -29.95 -5.10
CA PRO A 382 34.83 -28.91 -6.10
C PRO A 382 33.95 -29.44 -7.23
N TRP A 383 33.17 -28.53 -7.82
CA TRP A 383 32.32 -28.82 -8.98
C TRP A 383 33.02 -28.36 -10.25
N ALA A 384 32.92 -29.17 -11.31
CA ALA A 384 33.53 -28.85 -12.59
C ALA A 384 32.72 -27.83 -13.40
N ASN A 385 31.40 -27.87 -13.25
CA ASN A 385 30.42 -26.91 -13.80
C ASN A 385 29.50 -26.47 -12.66
N ALA A 386 28.83 -25.33 -12.81
CA ALA A 386 27.86 -24.86 -11.83
C ALA A 386 26.70 -25.87 -11.64
N PRO A 387 26.52 -26.45 -10.44
CA PRO A 387 25.41 -27.37 -10.16
C PRO A 387 24.08 -26.61 -9.97
N SER A 388 23.00 -27.36 -9.84
CA SER A 388 21.67 -26.87 -9.44
C SER A 388 21.44 -27.08 -7.95
N VAL A 389 20.55 -26.30 -7.35
CA VAL A 389 20.19 -26.41 -5.93
C VAL A 389 18.68 -26.52 -5.74
N VAL A 390 18.26 -27.40 -4.83
CA VAL A 390 16.88 -27.54 -4.36
C VAL A 390 16.87 -27.48 -2.83
N SER A 391 15.93 -26.73 -2.25
CA SER A 391 15.80 -26.54 -0.81
C SER A 391 14.40 -26.92 -0.31
N SER A 392 14.32 -27.45 0.91
CA SER A 392 13.08 -27.85 1.58
C SER A 392 13.23 -27.72 3.09
N GLY A 393 12.66 -26.67 3.66
CA GLY A 393 12.78 -26.33 5.07
C GLY A 393 14.24 -26.08 5.47
N VAL A 394 14.79 -26.93 6.34
CA VAL A 394 16.17 -26.82 6.83
C VAL A 394 17.19 -27.61 6.01
N SER A 395 16.75 -28.34 5.00
CA SER A 395 17.61 -29.21 4.18
C SER A 395 17.74 -28.64 2.77
N PHE A 396 18.90 -28.84 2.15
CA PHE A 396 19.10 -28.51 0.75
C PHE A 396 20.04 -29.52 0.09
N VAL A 397 19.93 -29.60 -1.22
CA VAL A 397 20.69 -30.53 -2.06
C VAL A 397 21.32 -29.75 -3.19
N VAL A 398 22.59 -30.03 -3.43
CA VAL A 398 23.33 -29.52 -4.58
C VAL A 398 23.61 -30.70 -5.51
N PHE A 399 23.28 -30.57 -6.80
CA PHE A 399 23.41 -31.67 -7.74
C PHE A 399 23.76 -31.24 -9.16
N ASP A 400 24.41 -32.13 -9.89
CA ASP A 400 24.57 -32.06 -11.33
C ASP A 400 23.92 -33.30 -12.00
N GLU A 401 24.28 -33.60 -13.24
CA GLU A 401 23.72 -34.74 -13.98
C GLU A 401 23.98 -36.11 -13.32
N TYR A 402 25.01 -36.26 -12.49
CA TYR A 402 25.45 -37.56 -11.94
C TYR A 402 25.86 -37.54 -10.46
N ARG A 403 25.98 -36.39 -9.82
CA ARG A 403 26.41 -36.26 -8.42
C ARG A 403 25.38 -35.47 -7.62
N THR A 404 25.17 -35.90 -6.38
CA THR A 404 24.27 -35.26 -5.43
C THR A 404 24.94 -35.15 -4.06
N ASP A 405 24.98 -33.92 -3.53
CA ASP A 405 25.50 -33.61 -2.20
C ASP A 405 24.34 -33.14 -1.30
N TYR A 406 24.08 -33.85 -0.21
CA TYR A 406 23.01 -33.53 0.74
C TYR A 406 23.52 -32.76 1.95
N PHE A 407 22.79 -31.71 2.34
CA PHE A 407 23.14 -30.81 3.43
C PHE A 407 21.93 -30.50 4.32
N GLU A 408 22.21 -30.20 5.58
CA GLU A 408 21.25 -29.62 6.51
C GLU A 408 21.83 -28.36 7.16
N HIS A 409 21.00 -27.32 7.27
CA HIS A 409 21.35 -26.11 7.97
C HIS A 409 21.47 -26.39 9.48
N ASN A 410 22.54 -25.89 10.09
CA ASN A 410 22.74 -25.92 11.53
C ASN A 410 23.04 -24.52 12.08
N GLN A 411 22.87 -24.33 13.39
CA GLN A 411 23.13 -23.05 14.07
C GLN A 411 24.63 -22.77 14.32
N GLU A 412 25.52 -23.65 13.87
CA GLU A 412 26.95 -23.50 14.11
C GLU A 412 27.59 -22.48 13.14
N SER A 413 28.67 -21.83 13.58
CA SER A 413 29.45 -20.93 12.72
C SER A 413 30.56 -21.70 12.00
N GLY A 414 30.66 -21.58 10.67
CA GLY A 414 31.73 -22.19 9.87
C GLY A 414 31.28 -22.71 8.52
N VAL A 415 32.17 -23.40 7.81
CA VAL A 415 31.87 -24.01 6.50
C VAL A 415 30.90 -25.18 6.68
N LEU A 416 29.82 -25.21 5.91
CA LEU A 416 28.83 -26.28 5.94
C LEU A 416 29.34 -27.47 5.10
N GLN A 417 29.51 -28.66 5.67
CA GLN A 417 30.00 -29.84 4.96
C GLN A 417 28.84 -30.77 4.58
N PRO A 418 28.93 -31.52 3.47
CA PRO A 418 27.88 -32.45 3.08
C PRO A 418 27.78 -33.58 4.10
N ILE A 419 26.56 -33.98 4.44
CA ILE A 419 26.30 -35.12 5.34
C ILE A 419 26.65 -36.42 4.60
N PHE A 420 26.24 -36.52 3.33
CA PHE A 420 26.66 -37.57 2.43
C PHE A 420 26.72 -37.07 0.98
N ILE A 421 27.46 -37.80 0.16
CA ILE A 421 27.62 -37.56 -1.28
C ILE A 421 27.23 -38.86 -1.98
N GLU A 422 26.30 -38.77 -2.92
CA GLU A 422 25.85 -39.88 -3.75
C GLU A 422 26.24 -39.62 -5.21
N ASN A 423 26.77 -40.64 -5.88
CA ASN A 423 26.98 -40.60 -7.33
C ASN A 423 26.00 -41.57 -7.99
N SER A 424 25.28 -41.08 -8.97
CA SER A 424 24.31 -41.84 -9.74
C SER A 424 24.94 -42.35 -11.04
N ASP A 425 24.66 -43.61 -11.38
CA ASP A 425 24.97 -44.18 -12.69
C ASP A 425 23.96 -43.75 -13.77
N GLU A 426 22.79 -43.26 -13.34
CA GLU A 426 21.72 -42.75 -14.20
C GLU A 426 21.67 -41.22 -14.16
N LEU A 427 21.23 -40.61 -15.27
CA LEU A 427 21.06 -39.16 -15.37
C LEU A 427 19.98 -38.68 -14.39
N ILE A 428 20.34 -37.67 -13.61
CA ILE A 428 19.44 -36.99 -12.67
C ILE A 428 18.67 -35.92 -13.45
N ILE A 429 17.34 -36.06 -13.50
CA ILE A 429 16.44 -35.09 -14.12
C ILE A 429 16.08 -33.99 -13.12
N ASP A 430 15.64 -34.39 -11.93
CA ASP A 430 15.12 -33.48 -10.91
C ASP A 430 15.20 -34.14 -9.52
N ILE A 431 15.14 -33.34 -8.46
CA ILE A 431 15.27 -33.79 -7.07
C ILE A 431 14.24 -33.13 -6.18
N ALA A 432 13.66 -33.89 -5.25
CA ALA A 432 12.82 -33.38 -4.17
C ALA A 432 13.26 -33.92 -2.81
N ILE A 433 12.88 -33.22 -1.72
CA ILE A 433 13.26 -33.58 -0.34
C ILE A 433 11.98 -33.76 0.49
N PRO A 434 11.33 -34.93 0.40
CA PRO A 434 10.20 -35.27 1.26
C PRO A 434 10.62 -35.46 2.72
N THR A 435 9.70 -35.16 3.63
CA THR A 435 9.86 -35.29 5.08
C THR A 435 8.76 -36.18 5.64
N ASP A 436 9.13 -37.25 6.32
CA ASP A 436 8.17 -38.14 6.97
C ASP A 436 7.45 -37.45 8.16
N SER A 437 6.41 -38.10 8.68
CA SER A 437 5.64 -37.62 9.84
C SER A 437 6.42 -37.57 11.15
N ASN A 438 7.55 -38.28 11.24
CA ASN A 438 8.47 -38.29 12.38
C ASN A 438 9.58 -37.22 12.25
N GLY A 439 9.63 -36.48 11.15
CA GLY A 439 10.66 -35.49 10.83
C GLY A 439 11.90 -36.04 10.10
N GLY A 440 11.93 -37.33 9.78
CA GLY A 440 12.93 -37.98 8.94
C GLY A 440 12.91 -37.41 7.53
N LYS A 441 14.10 -37.10 6.99
CA LYS A 441 14.26 -36.54 5.65
C LYS A 441 14.60 -37.65 4.68
N HIS A 442 13.98 -37.63 3.51
CA HIS A 442 14.32 -38.51 2.41
C HIS A 442 14.70 -37.67 1.19
N LEU A 443 15.58 -38.20 0.36
CA LEU A 443 16.01 -37.63 -0.89
C LEU A 443 15.35 -38.40 -2.03
N ALA A 444 14.52 -37.72 -2.81
CA ALA A 444 13.86 -38.29 -3.98
C ALA A 444 14.60 -37.84 -5.24
N ILE A 445 15.35 -38.75 -5.86
CA ILE A 445 16.09 -38.51 -7.10
C ILE A 445 15.29 -39.07 -8.27
N LEU A 446 14.88 -38.19 -9.19
CA LEU A 446 14.16 -38.56 -10.40
C LEU A 446 15.15 -38.86 -11.53
N SER A 447 15.04 -40.07 -12.06
CA SER A 447 15.68 -40.51 -13.30
C SER A 447 14.60 -40.79 -14.36
N PRO A 448 14.95 -40.90 -15.65
CA PRO A 448 13.95 -40.99 -16.73
C PRO A 448 12.89 -42.08 -16.56
N GLN A 449 13.20 -43.18 -15.87
CA GLN A 449 12.30 -44.33 -15.70
C GLN A 449 12.23 -44.84 -14.25
N SER A 450 12.85 -44.13 -13.30
CA SER A 450 12.85 -44.55 -11.90
C SER A 450 12.92 -43.36 -10.95
N LEU A 451 12.31 -43.51 -9.79
CA LEU A 451 12.47 -42.62 -8.65
C LEU A 451 13.22 -43.37 -7.55
N ARG A 452 14.41 -42.86 -7.19
CA ARG A 452 15.19 -43.38 -6.06
C ARG A 452 14.91 -42.55 -4.82
N LEU A 453 14.35 -43.17 -3.79
CA LEU A 453 14.14 -42.59 -2.47
C LEU A 453 15.25 -43.06 -1.54
N ILE A 454 16.06 -42.14 -1.05
CA ILE A 454 17.17 -42.39 -0.13
C ILE A 454 16.83 -41.81 1.23
N ASP A 455 16.82 -42.63 2.29
CA ASP A 455 16.68 -42.13 3.66
C ASP A 455 17.99 -41.47 4.11
N THR A 456 17.92 -40.25 4.61
CA THR A 456 19.11 -39.46 4.98
C THR A 456 19.81 -39.97 6.24
N THR A 457 19.12 -40.77 7.08
CA THR A 457 19.64 -41.27 8.36
C THR A 457 20.36 -42.60 8.23
N ASP A 458 19.80 -43.54 7.48
CA ASP A 458 20.35 -44.90 7.31
C ASP A 458 20.87 -45.19 5.89
N GLN A 459 20.67 -44.26 4.96
CA GLN A 459 21.07 -44.37 3.54
C GLN A 459 20.44 -45.58 2.83
N SER A 460 19.31 -46.08 3.33
CA SER A 460 18.53 -47.11 2.66
C SER A 460 17.90 -46.53 1.38
N ILE A 461 17.90 -47.35 0.32
CA ILE A 461 17.44 -46.93 -1.02
C ILE A 461 16.20 -47.75 -1.38
N ARG A 462 15.09 -47.06 -1.62
CA ARG A 462 13.87 -47.62 -2.23
C ARG A 462 13.78 -47.10 -3.66
N ILE A 463 13.63 -48.01 -4.62
CA ILE A 463 13.46 -47.67 -6.04
C ILE A 463 12.00 -47.88 -6.40
N VAL A 464 11.42 -46.90 -7.06
CA VAL A 464 10.07 -46.96 -7.64
C VAL A 464 10.22 -46.82 -9.15
N ASP A 465 9.88 -47.87 -9.89
CA ASP A 465 9.91 -47.84 -11.35
C ASP A 465 8.74 -46.98 -11.87
N LEU A 466 9.02 -46.14 -12.87
CA LEU A 466 8.04 -45.26 -13.50
C LEU A 466 7.64 -45.82 -14.87
N ASP A 467 6.34 -45.84 -15.13
CA ASP A 467 5.79 -46.36 -16.40
C ASP A 467 5.97 -45.38 -17.57
N THR A 468 6.21 -44.10 -17.29
CA THR A 468 6.40 -43.05 -18.28
C THR A 468 7.58 -42.15 -17.94
N ASN A 469 8.12 -41.45 -18.96
CA ASN A 469 9.20 -40.50 -18.76
C ASN A 469 8.66 -39.25 -18.06
N SER A 470 8.92 -39.15 -16.76
CA SER A 470 8.62 -37.98 -15.94
C SER A 470 9.70 -36.91 -16.10
N LEU A 471 9.29 -35.64 -16.04
CA LEU A 471 10.18 -34.50 -16.25
C LEU A 471 10.47 -33.70 -14.99
N VAL A 472 9.57 -33.75 -14.00
CA VAL A 472 9.67 -32.93 -12.79
C VAL A 472 9.10 -33.67 -11.58
N VAL A 473 9.67 -33.39 -10.40
CA VAL A 473 9.24 -33.93 -9.12
C VAL A 473 9.11 -32.80 -8.09
N ALA A 474 8.10 -32.88 -7.23
CA ALA A 474 7.93 -31.97 -6.11
C ALA A 474 7.59 -32.75 -4.84
N SER A 475 7.83 -32.16 -3.67
CA SER A 475 7.47 -32.78 -2.41
C SER A 475 6.93 -31.77 -1.40
N SER A 476 5.95 -32.18 -0.60
CA SER A 476 5.57 -31.46 0.61
C SER A 476 5.21 -32.42 1.73
N GLY A 477 5.91 -32.32 2.85
CA GLY A 477 5.86 -33.34 3.90
C GLY A 477 6.14 -34.72 3.31
N ALA A 478 5.31 -35.71 3.63
CA ALA A 478 5.49 -37.09 3.19
C ALA A 478 4.97 -37.35 1.76
N LEU A 479 4.49 -36.33 1.06
CA LEU A 479 3.94 -36.45 -0.29
C LEU A 479 5.01 -36.13 -1.33
N VAL A 480 5.06 -36.95 -2.39
CA VAL A 480 5.91 -36.77 -3.56
C VAL A 480 5.02 -36.77 -4.79
N ALA A 481 5.04 -35.65 -5.51
CA ALA A 481 4.30 -35.42 -6.74
C ALA A 481 5.22 -35.59 -7.94
N ILE A 482 4.81 -36.40 -8.92
CA ILE A 482 5.59 -36.70 -10.13
C ILE A 482 4.74 -36.37 -11.34
N SER A 483 5.34 -35.74 -12.36
CA SER A 483 4.66 -35.49 -13.62
C SER A 483 4.61 -36.74 -14.50
N GLU A 484 3.45 -36.97 -15.11
CA GLU A 484 3.24 -38.02 -16.12
C GLU A 484 2.43 -37.48 -17.29
N THR A 485 2.52 -38.16 -18.43
CA THR A 485 1.76 -37.83 -19.63
C THR A 485 0.67 -38.88 -19.86
N SER A 486 -0.55 -38.42 -20.13
CA SER A 486 -1.70 -39.29 -20.41
C SER A 486 -2.40 -38.88 -21.71
N GLU A 487 -3.19 -39.79 -22.30
CA GLU A 487 -4.00 -39.47 -23.49
C GLU A 487 -5.03 -38.34 -23.23
N ALA A 488 -5.36 -38.09 -21.96
CA ALA A 488 -6.32 -37.06 -21.55
C ALA A 488 -5.68 -35.70 -21.25
N GLY A 489 -4.34 -35.60 -21.28
CA GLY A 489 -3.58 -34.40 -20.94
C GLY A 489 -2.50 -34.65 -19.86
N PRO A 490 -1.93 -33.59 -19.28
CA PRO A 490 -0.88 -33.68 -18.28
C PRO A 490 -1.45 -34.20 -16.95
N LEU A 491 -0.74 -35.15 -16.34
CA LEU A 491 -1.14 -35.82 -15.10
C LEU A 491 -0.09 -35.57 -14.02
N VAL A 492 -0.52 -35.39 -12.78
CA VAL A 492 0.35 -35.43 -11.60
C VAL A 492 -0.04 -36.60 -10.72
N ASN A 493 0.91 -37.49 -10.47
CA ASN A 493 0.77 -38.59 -9.51
C ASN A 493 1.40 -38.18 -8.18
N ILE A 494 0.57 -38.05 -7.16
CA ILE A 494 0.98 -37.73 -5.79
C ILE A 494 0.98 -39.02 -4.99
N SER A 495 2.16 -39.50 -4.63
CA SER A 495 2.35 -40.68 -3.79
C SER A 495 2.84 -40.29 -2.40
N SER A 496 2.53 -41.09 -1.40
CA SER A 496 3.09 -40.92 -0.05
C SER A 496 4.33 -41.80 0.11
N ILE A 497 5.38 -41.30 0.76
CA ILE A 497 6.56 -42.13 1.07
C ILE A 497 6.28 -43.15 2.20
N GLU A 498 5.26 -42.87 3.02
CA GLU A 498 4.89 -43.70 4.18
C GLU A 498 3.80 -44.74 3.85
N SER A 499 3.04 -44.52 2.79
CA SER A 499 1.93 -45.38 2.39
C SER A 499 1.91 -45.56 0.88
N ASP A 500 1.48 -46.73 0.40
CA ASP A 500 1.36 -46.99 -1.04
C ASP A 500 0.12 -46.32 -1.67
N LEU A 501 -0.36 -45.22 -1.09
CA LEU A 501 -1.46 -44.43 -1.61
C LEU A 501 -0.93 -43.47 -2.68
N THR A 502 -1.51 -43.57 -3.88
CA THR A 502 -1.26 -42.65 -4.99
C THR A 502 -2.57 -41.98 -5.41
N ILE A 503 -2.54 -40.66 -5.52
CA ILE A 503 -3.63 -39.82 -6.04
C ILE A 503 -3.17 -39.26 -7.38
N SER A 504 -3.97 -39.49 -8.42
CA SER A 504 -3.69 -38.97 -9.77
C SER A 504 -4.61 -37.78 -10.06
N ILE A 505 -4.02 -36.63 -10.37
CA ILE A 505 -4.74 -35.40 -10.71
C ILE A 505 -4.44 -35.04 -12.17
N ILE A 506 -5.49 -34.99 -13.00
CA ILE A 506 -5.39 -34.50 -14.38
C ILE A 506 -5.45 -32.98 -14.35
N LEU A 507 -4.48 -32.30 -14.96
CA LEU A 507 -4.42 -30.84 -15.02
C LEU A 507 -5.19 -30.31 -16.24
N ASP A 508 -5.99 -29.26 -16.05
CA ASP A 508 -6.67 -28.55 -17.14
C ASP A 508 -6.03 -27.17 -17.36
N PRO A 509 -5.11 -27.01 -18.34
CA PRO A 509 -4.46 -25.73 -18.62
C PRO A 509 -5.33 -24.74 -19.38
N ARG A 510 -6.62 -25.05 -19.62
CA ARG A 510 -7.52 -24.19 -20.40
C ARG A 510 -8.00 -22.97 -19.62
N SER A 511 -8.17 -21.86 -20.32
CA SER A 511 -8.84 -20.65 -19.83
C SER A 511 -10.26 -20.56 -20.39
N SER A 512 -10.93 -19.41 -20.20
CA SER A 512 -12.29 -19.20 -20.74
C SER A 512 -12.35 -19.37 -22.26
N GLU A 513 -13.44 -19.96 -22.77
CA GLU A 513 -13.65 -20.18 -24.21
C GLU A 513 -13.44 -18.92 -25.06
N ARG A 514 -13.81 -17.74 -24.54
CA ARG A 514 -13.62 -16.46 -25.21
C ARG A 514 -12.14 -16.15 -25.46
N ILE A 515 -11.27 -16.44 -24.49
CA ILE A 515 -9.83 -16.21 -24.59
C ILE A 515 -9.20 -17.26 -25.51
N GLU A 516 -9.56 -18.53 -25.36
CA GLU A 516 -9.04 -19.60 -26.22
C GLU A 516 -9.39 -19.36 -27.70
N ASN A 517 -10.64 -19.01 -27.99
CA ASN A 517 -11.05 -18.65 -29.34
C ASN A 517 -10.32 -17.41 -29.86
N SER A 518 -10.00 -16.45 -28.98
CA SER A 518 -9.23 -15.26 -29.36
C SER A 518 -7.80 -15.60 -29.77
N ILE A 519 -7.15 -16.57 -29.11
CA ILE A 519 -5.79 -17.04 -29.43
C ILE A 519 -5.81 -17.89 -30.71
N LEU A 520 -6.81 -18.77 -30.86
CA LEU A 520 -6.98 -19.56 -32.08
C LEU A 520 -7.21 -18.66 -33.31
N ASN A 521 -7.99 -17.60 -33.16
CA ASN A 521 -8.25 -16.61 -34.22
C ASN A 521 -7.00 -15.78 -34.59
N SER A 522 -6.00 -15.66 -33.71
CA SER A 522 -4.72 -15.02 -34.05
C SER A 522 -3.80 -15.90 -34.89
N GLY A 523 -4.19 -17.16 -35.16
CA GLY A 523 -3.40 -18.13 -35.92
C GLY A 523 -2.53 -19.05 -35.06
N THR A 524 -2.64 -18.95 -33.72
CA THR A 524 -1.86 -19.76 -32.78
C THR A 524 -2.66 -21.00 -32.36
N SER A 525 -2.08 -22.19 -32.54
CA SER A 525 -2.67 -23.46 -32.12
C SER A 525 -2.18 -23.89 -30.74
N LEU A 526 -3.09 -24.25 -29.84
CA LEU A 526 -2.79 -24.81 -28.52
C LEU A 526 -3.09 -26.31 -28.52
N ASP A 527 -2.14 -27.13 -28.06
CA ASP A 527 -2.31 -28.57 -27.92
C ASP A 527 -2.36 -28.95 -26.44
N PHE A 528 -3.59 -29.19 -25.96
CA PHE A 528 -3.83 -29.59 -24.57
C PHE A 528 -3.73 -31.10 -24.34
N GLN A 529 -3.66 -31.92 -25.39
CA GLN A 529 -3.59 -33.37 -25.26
C GLN A 529 -2.14 -33.83 -25.12
N ASN A 530 -1.24 -33.23 -25.90
CA ASN A 530 0.19 -33.51 -25.84
C ASN A 530 0.97 -32.54 -24.93
N SER A 531 0.28 -31.73 -24.14
CA SER A 531 0.91 -30.81 -23.19
C SER A 531 1.65 -31.55 -22.08
N SER A 532 2.80 -31.02 -21.67
CA SER A 532 3.65 -31.63 -20.64
C SER A 532 3.88 -30.68 -19.46
N ILE A 533 4.17 -31.23 -18.29
CA ILE A 533 4.45 -30.42 -17.09
C ILE A 533 5.95 -30.17 -17.06
N VAL A 534 6.34 -28.89 -17.13
CA VAL A 534 7.73 -28.43 -17.18
C VAL A 534 8.21 -27.83 -15.85
N GLY A 535 7.28 -27.56 -14.93
CA GLY A 535 7.60 -27.10 -13.58
C GLY A 535 6.56 -27.61 -12.59
N LEU A 536 7.01 -28.02 -11.40
CA LEU A 536 6.13 -28.54 -10.36
C LEU A 536 6.70 -28.14 -8.99
N VAL A 537 5.87 -27.52 -8.16
CA VAL A 537 6.22 -27.22 -6.76
C VAL A 537 5.02 -27.48 -5.85
N MET A 538 5.29 -27.81 -4.59
CA MET A 538 4.25 -28.20 -3.64
C MET A 538 4.56 -27.66 -2.25
N ASP A 539 3.56 -27.08 -1.58
CA ASP A 539 3.63 -26.71 -0.16
C ASP A 539 2.28 -26.95 0.51
N SER A 540 2.31 -27.66 1.63
CA SER A 540 1.11 -28.06 2.38
C SER A 540 0.10 -28.80 1.48
N ASN A 541 -1.09 -28.23 1.27
CA ASN A 541 -2.12 -28.78 0.38
C ASN A 541 -2.10 -28.19 -1.03
N TRP A 542 -1.20 -27.26 -1.32
CA TRP A 542 -1.14 -26.56 -2.59
C TRP A 542 -0.09 -27.19 -3.51
N LEU A 543 -0.50 -27.43 -4.75
CA LEU A 543 0.34 -27.88 -5.84
C LEU A 543 0.32 -26.81 -6.93
N VAL A 544 1.47 -26.38 -7.41
CA VAL A 544 1.59 -25.44 -8.53
C VAL A 544 2.31 -26.14 -9.66
N ALA A 545 1.69 -26.15 -10.83
CA ALA A 545 2.21 -26.80 -12.02
C ALA A 545 2.30 -25.81 -13.17
N THR A 546 3.45 -25.77 -13.83
CA THR A 546 3.66 -25.06 -15.09
C THR A 546 3.56 -26.06 -16.23
N VAL A 547 2.60 -25.84 -17.12
CA VAL A 547 2.23 -26.73 -18.22
C VAL A 547 2.59 -26.07 -19.55
N ASP A 548 3.39 -26.77 -20.36
CA ASP A 548 3.68 -26.40 -21.74
C ASP A 548 2.49 -26.78 -22.64
N VAL A 549 1.85 -25.77 -23.24
CA VAL A 549 0.72 -25.94 -24.17
C VAL A 549 1.11 -25.70 -25.64
N GLY A 550 2.41 -25.59 -25.93
CA GLY A 550 3.00 -25.45 -27.26
C GLY A 550 3.72 -24.11 -27.45
N PRO A 551 3.00 -22.99 -27.68
CA PRO A 551 3.62 -21.70 -27.96
C PRO A 551 4.12 -20.96 -26.70
N PHE A 552 3.59 -21.30 -25.54
CA PHE A 552 3.93 -20.72 -24.24
C PHE A 552 3.46 -21.65 -23.12
N ASN A 553 3.96 -21.42 -21.92
CA ASN A 553 3.64 -22.18 -20.72
C ASN A 553 2.55 -21.49 -19.88
N ARG A 554 1.78 -22.27 -19.12
CA ARG A 554 0.73 -21.79 -18.21
C ARG A 554 0.91 -22.33 -16.81
N THR A 555 0.77 -21.47 -15.80
CA THR A 555 0.92 -21.85 -14.39
C THR A 555 -0.45 -22.00 -13.74
N ILE A 556 -0.70 -23.18 -13.18
CA ILE A 556 -1.96 -23.61 -12.59
C ILE A 556 -1.71 -23.91 -11.12
N LEU A 557 -2.59 -23.38 -10.26
CA LEU A 557 -2.66 -23.69 -8.84
C LEU A 557 -3.74 -24.76 -8.61
N VAL A 558 -3.40 -25.80 -7.87
CA VAL A 558 -4.29 -26.91 -7.53
C VAL A 558 -4.34 -27.06 -6.01
N ASP A 559 -5.54 -27.02 -5.45
CA ASP A 559 -5.77 -27.46 -4.07
C ASP A 559 -5.94 -28.97 -4.05
N THR A 560 -4.96 -29.69 -3.51
CA THR A 560 -4.95 -31.16 -3.48
C THR A 560 -6.05 -31.76 -2.60
N LEU A 561 -6.65 -30.98 -1.69
CA LEU A 561 -7.75 -31.44 -0.84
C LEU A 561 -9.11 -31.36 -1.55
N SER A 562 -9.39 -30.24 -2.23
CA SER A 562 -10.65 -30.05 -2.95
C SER A 562 -10.59 -30.47 -4.42
N ILE A 563 -9.38 -30.69 -4.95
CA ILE A 563 -9.08 -30.94 -6.38
C ILE A 563 -9.48 -29.75 -7.27
N ASN A 564 -9.70 -28.57 -6.67
CA ASN A 564 -10.02 -27.37 -7.41
C ASN A 564 -8.75 -26.82 -8.11
N GLN A 565 -8.89 -26.42 -9.37
CA GLN A 565 -7.80 -25.90 -10.20
C GLN A 565 -8.09 -24.46 -10.60
N THR A 566 -7.08 -23.61 -10.46
CA THR A 566 -7.14 -22.19 -10.80
C THR A 566 -5.96 -21.83 -11.68
N LEU A 567 -6.21 -21.29 -12.87
CA LEU A 567 -5.17 -20.73 -13.72
C LEU A 567 -4.73 -19.37 -13.13
N ILE A 568 -3.54 -19.33 -12.52
CA ILE A 568 -3.00 -18.10 -11.90
C ILE A 568 -2.19 -17.27 -12.89
N SER A 569 -1.69 -17.89 -13.97
CA SER A 569 -0.98 -17.15 -15.00
C SER A 569 -1.90 -16.44 -16.00
N ASN A 570 -1.41 -15.39 -16.64
CA ASN A 570 -2.13 -14.80 -17.76
C ASN A 570 -2.17 -15.81 -18.92
N PRO A 571 -3.35 -16.20 -19.44
CA PRO A 571 -3.46 -17.23 -20.46
C PRO A 571 -2.82 -16.89 -21.82
N ARG A 572 -2.37 -15.65 -22.01
CA ARG A 572 -1.71 -15.15 -23.22
C ARG A 572 -0.21 -14.94 -23.07
N TRP A 573 0.33 -15.04 -21.87
CA TRP A 573 1.73 -14.78 -21.59
C TRP A 573 2.40 -16.07 -21.17
N ASP A 574 3.66 -16.21 -21.57
CA ASP A 574 4.50 -17.31 -21.14
C ASP A 574 4.78 -17.19 -19.64
N SER A 575 4.79 -18.33 -18.94
CA SER A 575 4.95 -18.38 -17.49
C SER A 575 5.86 -19.52 -17.07
N SER A 576 6.78 -19.27 -16.15
CA SER A 576 7.79 -20.27 -15.77
C SER A 576 8.25 -20.14 -14.33
N SER A 577 9.08 -21.09 -13.89
CA SER A 577 9.81 -21.07 -12.62
C SER A 577 8.94 -20.77 -11.39
N PRO A 578 7.89 -21.58 -11.12
CA PRO A 578 7.06 -21.39 -9.94
C PRO A 578 7.85 -21.71 -8.66
N SER A 579 7.61 -20.96 -7.60
CA SER A 579 8.08 -21.20 -6.24
C SER A 579 6.94 -20.92 -5.27
N ILE A 580 6.78 -21.78 -4.27
CA ILE A 580 5.68 -21.70 -3.30
C ILE A 580 6.22 -21.75 -1.88
N GLY A 581 5.65 -20.93 -1.01
CA GLY A 581 5.90 -20.99 0.42
C GLY A 581 5.01 -20.01 1.18
N LYS A 582 4.67 -20.35 2.42
CA LYS A 582 4.05 -19.40 3.39
C LYS A 582 2.84 -18.64 2.84
N GLY A 583 1.95 -19.34 2.13
CA GLY A 583 0.72 -18.74 1.62
C GLY A 583 0.88 -17.97 0.30
N ARG A 584 2.06 -18.01 -0.34
CA ARG A 584 2.35 -17.27 -1.58
C ARG A 584 2.95 -18.15 -2.65
N VAL A 585 2.69 -17.80 -3.91
CA VAL A 585 3.31 -18.41 -5.08
C VAL A 585 3.99 -17.32 -5.90
N ALA A 586 5.31 -17.36 -6.02
CA ALA A 586 6.03 -16.57 -7.01
C ALA A 586 6.16 -17.36 -8.32
N PHE A 587 6.07 -16.67 -9.45
CA PHE A 587 6.36 -17.23 -10.77
C PHE A 587 6.76 -16.12 -11.73
N LEU A 588 7.34 -16.50 -12.86
CA LEU A 588 7.72 -15.58 -13.92
C LEU A 588 6.60 -15.46 -14.95
N GLN A 589 6.44 -14.28 -15.55
CA GLN A 589 5.70 -14.10 -16.79
C GLN A 589 6.36 -13.11 -17.74
N VAL A 590 6.26 -13.37 -19.05
CA VAL A 590 6.63 -12.39 -20.07
C VAL A 590 5.50 -11.39 -20.28
N THR A 591 5.59 -10.23 -19.64
CA THR A 591 4.57 -9.20 -19.71
C THR A 591 4.46 -8.62 -21.13
N ARG A 592 3.23 -8.48 -21.63
CA ARG A 592 2.92 -7.87 -22.96
C ARG A 592 3.53 -8.60 -24.16
N ASP A 593 3.64 -9.92 -24.08
CA ASP A 593 4.05 -10.71 -25.24
C ASP A 593 3.07 -10.56 -26.43
N ASP A 594 3.54 -9.99 -27.53
CA ASP A 594 2.80 -9.91 -28.79
C ASP A 594 2.91 -11.25 -29.53
N ILE A 595 1.87 -12.06 -29.41
CA ILE A 595 1.73 -13.41 -30.02
C ILE A 595 2.04 -13.42 -31.55
N ILE A 596 1.98 -12.26 -32.21
CA ILE A 596 2.08 -12.10 -33.66
C ILE A 596 3.51 -11.77 -34.13
N SER A 597 4.43 -11.34 -33.25
CA SER A 597 5.80 -10.96 -33.65
C SER A 597 6.82 -12.07 -33.38
N SER A 598 6.69 -13.20 -34.07
CA SER A 598 7.79 -14.17 -34.21
C SER A 598 8.93 -13.63 -35.11
N SER A 599 8.98 -12.32 -35.38
CA SER A 599 10.01 -11.63 -36.14
C SER A 599 11.03 -10.97 -35.20
N SER A 600 11.92 -11.80 -34.65
CA SER A 600 13.34 -11.50 -34.39
C SER A 600 13.75 -10.03 -34.12
N SER A 601 13.30 -9.42 -33.00
CA SER A 601 13.97 -8.21 -32.45
C SER A 601 13.46 -7.68 -31.11
N SER A 602 12.36 -8.19 -30.52
CA SER A 602 11.99 -7.79 -29.15
C SER A 602 12.61 -8.77 -28.17
N GLU A 603 13.45 -8.29 -27.26
CA GLU A 603 13.88 -9.05 -26.10
C GLU A 603 12.63 -9.35 -25.25
N ARG A 604 12.47 -10.62 -24.86
CA ARG A 604 11.35 -11.10 -24.06
C ARG A 604 11.85 -11.26 -22.64
N ASN A 605 11.65 -10.24 -21.82
CA ASN A 605 12.07 -10.27 -20.43
C ASN A 605 10.94 -10.82 -19.56
N ASN A 606 11.31 -11.70 -18.64
CA ASN A 606 10.43 -12.25 -17.64
C ASN A 606 10.31 -11.26 -16.49
N ASP A 607 9.08 -11.01 -16.05
CA ASP A 607 8.76 -10.29 -14.83
C ASP A 607 8.35 -11.25 -13.71
N VAL A 608 8.64 -10.88 -12.46
CA VAL A 608 8.28 -11.61 -11.25
C VAL A 608 6.87 -11.20 -10.80
N TYR A 609 6.01 -12.20 -10.70
CA TYR A 609 4.66 -12.08 -10.17
C TYR A 609 4.54 -12.90 -8.89
N VAL A 610 3.74 -12.42 -7.94
CA VAL A 610 3.39 -13.15 -6.72
C VAL A 610 1.87 -13.24 -6.61
N HIS A 611 1.37 -14.45 -6.42
CA HIS A 611 -0.02 -14.75 -6.14
C HIS A 611 -0.20 -15.09 -4.67
N GLU A 612 -1.10 -14.36 -4.01
CA GLU A 612 -1.46 -14.56 -2.60
C GLU A 612 -2.58 -15.60 -2.49
N LEU A 613 -2.34 -16.72 -1.80
CA LEU A 613 -3.28 -17.84 -1.73
C LEU A 613 -4.54 -17.52 -0.93
N GLU A 614 -4.46 -16.61 0.05
CA GLU A 614 -5.62 -16.22 0.87
C GLU A 614 -6.56 -15.24 0.17
N SER A 615 -6.00 -14.22 -0.51
CA SER A 615 -6.79 -13.19 -1.19
C SER A 615 -7.15 -13.56 -2.63
N GLY A 616 -6.37 -14.46 -3.26
CA GLY A 616 -6.48 -14.79 -4.68
C GLY A 616 -6.00 -13.67 -5.61
N GLU A 617 -5.29 -12.66 -5.09
CA GLU A 617 -4.73 -11.57 -5.88
C GLU A 617 -3.34 -11.92 -6.43
N THR A 618 -3.11 -11.61 -7.71
CA THR A 618 -1.79 -11.66 -8.33
C THR A 618 -1.23 -10.25 -8.49
N LYS A 619 -0.02 -10.01 -7.99
CA LYS A 619 0.69 -8.72 -8.06
C LYS A 619 2.00 -8.86 -8.83
N GLN A 620 2.35 -7.83 -9.59
CA GLN A 620 3.62 -7.73 -10.32
C GLN A 620 4.64 -6.97 -9.47
N TYR A 621 5.86 -7.50 -9.32
CA TYR A 621 6.93 -6.94 -8.49
C TYR A 621 8.11 -6.35 -9.28
N THR A 622 8.31 -6.83 -10.51
CA THR A 622 9.27 -6.26 -11.44
C THR A 622 8.56 -5.80 -12.71
N PHE A 623 9.08 -4.73 -13.31
CA PHE A 623 8.58 -4.15 -14.55
C PHE A 623 9.76 -3.41 -15.18
N ASP A 624 10.60 -4.15 -15.89
CA ASP A 624 11.80 -3.60 -16.55
C ASP A 624 11.94 -4.15 -17.98
N GLU A 625 12.13 -3.25 -18.94
CA GLU A 625 12.29 -3.60 -20.36
C GLU A 625 13.75 -3.99 -20.69
N GLU A 626 14.72 -3.71 -19.81
CA GLU A 626 16.16 -3.94 -20.03
C GLU A 626 16.74 -5.06 -19.13
N VAL A 627 15.95 -5.57 -18.17
CA VAL A 627 16.37 -6.60 -17.22
C VAL A 627 15.46 -7.81 -17.32
N ASP A 628 16.03 -9.00 -17.48
CA ASP A 628 15.32 -10.28 -17.43
C ASP A 628 15.41 -10.86 -16.01
N GLN A 629 14.32 -11.44 -15.49
CA GLN A 629 14.32 -12.06 -14.15
C GLN A 629 14.27 -13.58 -14.21
N ALA A 630 15.00 -14.24 -13.32
CA ALA A 630 15.09 -15.69 -13.25
C ALA A 630 14.93 -16.23 -11.82
N GLN A 631 14.42 -17.45 -11.71
CA GLN A 631 14.34 -18.26 -10.48
C GLN A 631 13.84 -17.50 -9.23
N PRO A 632 12.59 -17.00 -9.23
CA PRO A 632 12.04 -16.38 -8.05
C PRO A 632 11.86 -17.42 -6.93
N GLN A 633 12.19 -17.05 -5.69
CA GLN A 633 12.11 -17.91 -4.51
C GLN A 633 11.31 -17.22 -3.39
N ILE A 634 10.25 -17.87 -2.93
CA ILE A 634 9.48 -17.41 -1.77
C ILE A 634 10.14 -17.88 -0.48
N LEU A 635 10.44 -16.91 0.39
CA LEU A 635 10.99 -17.11 1.73
C LEU A 635 9.95 -16.67 2.78
N LEU A 636 10.30 -16.77 4.07
CA LEU A 636 9.39 -16.50 5.20
C LEU A 636 8.68 -15.15 5.10
N GLU A 637 9.47 -14.08 4.91
CA GLU A 637 9.00 -12.70 4.77
C GLU A 637 9.70 -11.97 3.61
N ARG A 638 10.43 -12.71 2.77
CA ARG A 638 11.19 -12.14 1.66
C ARG A 638 10.92 -12.89 0.35
N LEU A 639 11.21 -12.23 -0.76
CA LEU A 639 11.18 -12.75 -2.12
C LEU A 639 12.58 -12.56 -2.71
N ALA A 640 13.21 -13.62 -3.18
CA ALA A 640 14.49 -13.53 -3.89
C ALA A 640 14.29 -13.82 -5.37
N TRP A 641 15.10 -13.22 -6.25
CA TRP A 641 15.19 -13.60 -7.67
C TRP A 641 16.54 -13.17 -8.23
N ILE A 642 16.88 -13.66 -9.42
CA ILE A 642 18.10 -13.29 -10.13
C ILE A 642 17.74 -12.28 -11.22
N ASP A 643 18.37 -11.11 -11.21
CA ASP A 643 18.33 -10.14 -12.32
C ASP A 643 19.42 -10.50 -13.33
N LEU A 644 19.10 -10.47 -14.62
CA LEU A 644 20.03 -10.61 -15.74
C LEU A 644 19.97 -9.33 -16.57
N ASN A 645 21.05 -8.55 -16.54
CA ASN A 645 21.15 -7.29 -17.30
C ASN A 645 21.56 -7.56 -18.76
N GLU A 646 21.36 -6.59 -19.67
CA GLU A 646 21.78 -6.67 -21.09
C GLU A 646 23.27 -7.04 -21.28
N ASN A 647 24.13 -6.70 -20.31
CA ASN A 647 25.56 -7.01 -20.35
C ASN A 647 25.89 -8.47 -19.98
N GLY A 648 24.88 -9.27 -19.61
CA GLY A 648 25.03 -10.65 -19.12
C GLY A 648 25.46 -10.78 -17.66
N GLU A 649 25.50 -9.67 -16.92
CA GLU A 649 25.75 -9.66 -15.47
C GLU A 649 24.51 -10.16 -14.73
N LYS A 650 24.71 -11.10 -13.80
CA LYS A 650 23.65 -11.64 -12.95
C LYS A 650 23.80 -11.14 -11.52
N GLU A 651 22.71 -10.74 -10.89
CA GLU A 651 22.70 -10.31 -9.50
C GLU A 651 21.54 -10.95 -8.73
N LEU A 652 21.79 -11.42 -7.51
CA LEU A 652 20.74 -11.92 -6.62
C LEU A 652 20.08 -10.74 -5.89
N LYS A 653 18.81 -10.48 -6.21
CA LYS A 653 18.00 -9.49 -5.52
C LYS A 653 17.18 -10.12 -4.43
N LEU A 654 17.02 -9.38 -3.33
CA LEU A 654 16.18 -9.74 -2.21
C LEU A 654 15.22 -8.60 -1.91
N PHE A 655 13.94 -8.93 -1.85
CA PHE A 655 12.84 -8.04 -1.55
C PHE A 655 12.17 -8.46 -0.26
N SER A 656 11.83 -7.51 0.60
CA SER A 656 11.12 -7.77 1.85
C SER A 656 9.63 -7.49 1.68
N PHE A 657 8.77 -8.44 2.04
CA PHE A 657 7.32 -8.22 2.08
C PHE A 657 6.90 -7.32 3.26
N THR A 658 7.74 -7.24 4.30
CA THR A 658 7.54 -6.32 5.43
C THR A 658 8.34 -5.04 5.21
N ASP A 659 7.66 -3.89 5.28
CA ASP A 659 8.27 -2.56 5.13
C ASP A 659 9.22 -2.26 6.29
N THR A 660 10.50 -2.62 6.15
CA THR A 660 11.53 -2.20 7.09
C THR A 660 12.30 -1.04 6.47
N ILE A 661 11.99 0.17 6.93
CA ILE A 661 12.90 1.31 6.76
C ILE A 661 14.26 0.87 7.30
N GLU A 662 15.33 1.00 6.53
CA GLU A 662 16.67 0.58 6.98
C GLU A 662 16.94 1.16 8.39
N PRO A 663 17.48 0.37 9.34
CA PRO A 663 17.71 0.84 10.71
C PRO A 663 18.52 2.15 10.77
N ARG A 664 19.43 2.35 9.82
CA ARG A 664 20.23 3.57 9.66
C ARG A 664 19.40 4.79 9.26
N ASN A 665 18.43 4.61 8.36
CA ASN A 665 17.53 5.65 7.90
C ASN A 665 16.45 5.94 8.95
N SER A 666 16.03 4.93 9.73
CA SER A 666 15.05 5.07 10.81
C SER A 666 15.51 6.07 11.88
N LEU A 667 16.77 6.03 12.30
CA LEU A 667 17.30 6.92 13.33
C LEU A 667 17.48 8.36 12.83
N LEU A 668 17.85 8.52 11.56
CA LEU A 668 17.95 9.83 10.91
C LEU A 668 16.57 10.43 10.65
N LEU A 669 15.58 9.63 10.25
CA LEU A 669 14.18 10.03 10.10
C LEU A 669 13.55 10.38 11.44
N GLN A 670 13.71 9.52 12.46
CA GLN A 670 13.25 9.79 13.80
C GLN A 670 13.90 11.05 14.34
N ALA A 671 15.22 11.21 14.25
CA ALA A 671 15.91 12.42 14.68
C ALA A 671 15.49 13.66 13.88
N SER A 672 15.21 13.53 12.58
CA SER A 672 14.72 14.62 11.74
C SER A 672 13.29 15.02 12.12
N ILE A 673 12.39 14.07 12.37
CA ILE A 673 11.04 14.33 12.85
C ILE A 673 11.07 14.96 14.26
N LEU A 674 11.87 14.39 15.16
CA LEU A 674 12.07 14.88 16.53
C LEU A 674 12.76 16.25 16.57
N ALA A 675 13.59 16.58 15.59
CA ALA A 675 14.18 17.91 15.43
C ALA A 675 13.20 18.89 14.75
N MET A 676 12.37 18.42 13.82
CA MET A 676 11.34 19.22 13.14
C MET A 676 10.36 19.80 14.14
N ILE A 677 9.90 19.02 15.11
CA ILE A 677 8.91 19.46 16.10
C ILE A 677 9.39 20.72 16.87
N PRO A 678 10.54 20.71 17.57
CA PRO A 678 11.06 21.89 18.25
C PRO A 678 11.59 22.95 17.28
N LEU A 679 12.06 22.63 16.07
CA LEU A 679 12.47 23.62 15.08
C LEU A 679 11.29 24.37 14.48
N ILE A 680 10.15 23.71 14.27
CA ILE A 680 8.88 24.32 13.88
C ILE A 680 8.35 25.13 15.06
N PHE A 681 8.45 24.62 16.29
CA PHE A 681 8.08 25.36 17.49
C PHE A 681 8.97 26.60 17.72
N LEU A 682 10.28 26.49 17.46
CA LEU A 682 11.24 27.58 17.54
C LEU A 682 11.07 28.55 16.38
N TRP A 683 10.82 28.09 15.16
CA TRP A 683 10.51 28.92 14.00
C TRP A 683 9.19 29.66 14.20
N THR A 684 8.18 29.03 14.79
CA THR A 684 6.93 29.70 15.18
C THR A 684 7.15 30.66 16.36
N LEU A 685 7.91 30.30 17.39
CA LEU A 685 8.26 31.23 18.48
C LEU A 685 9.12 32.40 18.01
N GLN A 686 10.03 32.21 17.06
CA GLN A 686 10.87 33.27 16.50
C GLN A 686 10.10 34.14 15.50
N SER A 687 9.20 33.53 14.72
CA SER A 687 8.37 34.26 13.76
C SER A 687 7.17 34.97 14.41
N TYR A 688 6.81 34.62 15.64
CA TYR A 688 5.59 35.09 16.32
C TYR A 688 5.79 35.50 17.79
N GLY A 689 7.01 35.42 18.33
CA GLY A 689 7.39 35.88 19.67
C GLY A 689 7.51 37.40 19.72
N THR A 690 6.83 37.98 20.69
CA THR A 690 6.62 39.42 20.93
C THR A 690 7.81 40.34 20.69
N GLU A 691 7.71 41.23 19.68
CA GLU A 691 8.17 42.62 19.83
C GLU A 691 7.02 43.44 20.42
N LYS A 692 6.95 43.45 21.75
CA LYS A 692 6.45 44.60 22.50
C LYS A 692 7.63 45.10 23.31
N ILE A 693 8.15 46.27 22.97
CA ILE A 693 8.55 47.37 23.88
C ILE A 693 9.32 48.43 23.06
N THR A 694 8.90 49.68 23.25
CA THR A 694 9.33 50.97 22.63
C THR A 694 8.73 51.25 21.24
N GLN A 695 7.94 52.31 20.99
CA GLN A 695 7.97 53.66 21.55
C GLN A 695 6.55 54.21 21.80
N ARG A 696 6.26 54.51 23.08
CA ARG A 696 5.53 55.73 23.46
C ARG A 696 6.61 56.73 23.89
N VAL A 697 6.79 57.81 23.13
CA VAL A 697 6.98 59.18 23.65
C VAL A 697 6.30 60.11 22.66
#